data_AF-A0A067QC77-F1
#
_entry.id   AF-A0A067QC77-F1
#
_cell.length_a   1.000
_cell.length_b   1.000
_cell.length_c   1.000
_cell.angle_alpha   90.00
_cell.angle_beta   90.00
_cell.angle_gamma   90.00
#
_symmetry.space_group_name_H-M   'P 1'
#
loop_
_entity.id
_entity.type
_entity.pdbx_description
1 polymer ?
#
loop_
_entity_poly.entity_id
_entity_poly.type
_entity_poly.pdbx_seq_one_letter_code
_entity_poly.pdbx_strand_id
1 'polypeptide(L)'
;MSHSSDTESESEDDSVLSLGTAGVVGFGTGTPERSQQTVSVVGDPRGGVIDAIMTLSSLDLSLLRESESSHESIQRASQVILDHLDVIIGGNTFPDTDTSTLLVTFTEIVNHQFMQLLFEYRRIFRSLAATNLASRGTASSVVVCWVDLIIAKLAEAILLLSGGLEYPDFAAGGLNQRRESNGIRAASQLPGSVTPYGSHTAYLEPFSESWADIIPLIASTLASPAAIRLALYLVFGVYVMGPQLKVISPWSSESCKPCQLMSHLGTRIDMMADSHDHWQSNHSQQEKVCFAMAVVLFSAADLAKNEHNDDSLEPFLPRTLSSVSRLIQIIIPLSDSNSAFELISPVTELDHPQAILVHWGATMAWSWSTWAGWEGRIHNTHSTIHLTATWLFHLHTSGPDSSREKLWRPHLRQALLLDVSAAAKSINTVLQQFVTFLSLKDSTSFLGPGCPLLDVLMKLLWSAVQLAEPEKSTDQSLRLDLCTSLLSLFILLGNASIEIHAEVKDTIIETMTLMEPETISMALEKCKNDMPFHFALKLDGCIKDFTSRLSEHLANGSVSQSILSESRMHLHLLTVIWYSGIKGCLHRQTVTNFLAPLVDWSLCQNIHYSAHREFLASLLTSLAFLESTRAGASVADVSKLWDDDALWRLVLASRKPDLSKASALAHYVSETANLETCDRLCFAEAWDFLRDVLLLILTNHFLGEEELLALTVSPSICRALSVLLANIDAGTGDLFRFT
;
A
#
# COMPACT_ATOMS: atom_id res chain seq x y z
N MET A 1 -13.97 53.45 9.96
CA MET A 1 -15.03 53.48 10.98
C MET A 1 -16.28 52.85 10.38
N SER A 2 -16.38 51.53 10.56
CA SER A 2 -17.57 50.70 10.37
C SER A 2 -17.33 49.49 11.28
N HIS A 3 -18.06 49.41 12.38
CA HIS A 3 -17.98 48.30 13.32
C HIS A 3 -18.70 47.09 12.72
N SER A 4 -17.97 45.99 12.44
CA SER A 4 -18.58 44.66 12.33
C SER A 4 -18.22 43.88 13.59
N SER A 5 -19.23 43.71 14.43
CA SER A 5 -19.26 42.80 15.58
C SER A 5 -19.87 41.51 15.08
N ASP A 6 -19.05 40.47 14.87
CA ASP A 6 -19.50 39.08 14.75
C ASP A 6 -18.43 38.18 15.38
N THR A 7 -18.51 38.06 16.70
CA THR A 7 -17.94 36.95 17.46
C THR A 7 -19.12 36.12 17.94
N GLU A 8 -19.51 35.09 17.18
CA GLU A 8 -20.31 33.99 17.73
C GLU A 8 -19.36 33.14 18.59
N SER A 9 -19.16 33.61 19.82
CA SER A 9 -18.69 32.77 20.91
C SER A 9 -19.83 31.82 21.26
N GLU A 10 -19.62 30.51 21.22
CA GLU A 10 -20.53 29.55 21.85
C GLU A 10 -20.56 29.86 23.36
N SER A 11 -21.55 30.64 23.80
CA SER A 11 -21.73 30.99 25.20
C SER A 11 -22.27 29.79 25.97
N GLU A 12 -21.48 29.32 26.93
CA GLU A 12 -21.91 28.45 28.02
C GLU A 12 -22.92 29.20 28.92
N ASP A 13 -24.18 29.28 28.50
CA ASP A 13 -25.26 29.77 29.36
C ASP A 13 -26.25 28.63 29.66
N ASP A 14 -26.19 28.16 30.91
CA ASP A 14 -27.16 27.29 31.56
C ASP A 14 -28.52 28.00 31.65
N SER A 15 -29.35 27.84 30.62
CA SER A 15 -30.79 28.09 30.74
C SER A 15 -31.59 26.97 30.08
N VAL A 16 -32.09 26.09 30.93
CA VAL A 16 -33.08 25.07 30.58
C VAL A 16 -34.39 25.77 30.23
N LEU A 17 -34.57 26.10 28.94
CA LEU A 17 -35.88 26.42 28.37
C LEU A 17 -36.41 25.17 27.68
N SER A 18 -37.30 24.49 28.40
CA SER A 18 -38.17 23.40 27.93
C SER A 18 -38.87 23.80 26.61
N LEU A 19 -38.45 23.19 25.50
CA LEU A 19 -39.12 23.32 24.21
C LEU A 19 -40.42 22.51 24.26
N GLY A 20 -41.56 23.20 24.19
CA GLY A 20 -42.87 22.56 24.08
C GLY A 20 -42.98 21.78 22.77
N THR A 21 -43.12 20.46 22.87
CA THR A 21 -43.50 19.53 21.81
C THR A 21 -44.95 19.77 21.39
N ALA A 22 -45.18 20.82 20.60
CA ALA A 22 -46.41 20.99 19.85
C ALA A 22 -46.13 20.64 18.38
N GLY A 23 -46.44 19.40 17.99
CA GLY A 23 -46.51 19.01 16.59
C GLY A 23 -45.55 17.92 16.10
N VAL A 24 -45.20 16.94 16.93
CA VAL A 24 -44.89 15.61 16.38
C VAL A 24 -46.22 15.04 15.91
N VAL A 25 -46.38 14.81 14.60
CA VAL A 25 -47.49 14.00 14.10
C VAL A 25 -47.22 12.57 14.57
N GLY A 26 -47.78 12.22 15.73
CA GLY A 26 -48.10 10.85 16.15
C GLY A 26 -47.00 9.79 16.00
N PHE A 27 -45.79 10.01 16.51
CA PHE A 27 -44.85 8.94 16.81
C PHE A 27 -44.32 9.16 18.22
N GLY A 28 -44.83 8.39 19.18
CA GLY A 28 -44.42 8.49 20.57
C GLY A 28 -43.01 7.95 20.74
N THR A 29 -42.10 8.79 21.23
CA THR A 29 -40.85 8.37 21.87
C THR A 29 -41.18 7.73 23.21
N GLY A 30 -41.50 6.44 23.21
CA GLY A 30 -41.58 5.66 24.43
C GLY A 30 -40.17 5.35 24.93
N THR A 31 -39.77 5.94 26.05
CA THR A 31 -38.68 5.43 26.88
C THR A 31 -38.92 3.96 27.19
N PRO A 32 -37.97 3.03 26.93
CA PRO A 32 -38.15 1.65 27.33
C PRO A 32 -37.88 1.55 28.83
N GLU A 33 -38.94 1.43 29.62
CA GLU A 33 -38.83 0.73 30.90
C GLU A 33 -38.32 -0.67 30.61
N ARG A 34 -37.11 -0.93 31.11
CA ARG A 34 -36.36 -2.18 31.02
C ARG A 34 -37.16 -3.31 31.66
N SER A 35 -38.09 -3.88 30.90
CA SER A 35 -38.80 -5.11 31.22
C SER A 35 -38.10 -6.25 30.49
N GLN A 36 -37.45 -7.10 31.27
CA GLN A 36 -36.83 -8.33 30.81
C GLN A 36 -37.89 -9.27 30.24
N GLN A 37 -38.10 -9.23 28.92
CA GLN A 37 -38.70 -10.34 28.19
C GLN A 37 -37.82 -10.66 26.98
N THR A 38 -36.94 -11.63 27.21
CA THR A 38 -36.20 -12.37 26.19
C THR A 38 -37.20 -13.08 25.28
N VAL A 39 -37.49 -12.49 24.12
CA VAL A 39 -37.94 -13.24 22.95
C VAL A 39 -36.75 -13.28 21.99
N SER A 40 -36.08 -14.43 21.99
CA SER A 40 -35.01 -14.77 21.07
C SER A 40 -35.57 -14.90 19.65
N VAL A 41 -35.53 -13.82 18.88
CA VAL A 41 -35.51 -13.93 17.41
C VAL A 41 -34.04 -13.91 17.00
N VAL A 42 -33.44 -15.09 16.96
CA VAL A 42 -32.16 -15.33 16.30
C VAL A 42 -32.45 -15.32 14.80
N GLY A 43 -32.63 -14.13 14.24
CA GLY A 43 -32.67 -13.89 12.80
C GLY A 43 -31.30 -13.39 12.34
N ASP A 44 -30.85 -13.82 11.16
CA ASP A 44 -29.61 -13.34 10.55
C ASP A 44 -29.68 -11.80 10.36
N PRO A 45 -28.79 -11.01 10.99
CA PRO A 45 -28.79 -9.55 10.84
C PRO A 45 -28.59 -9.09 9.39
N ARG A 46 -28.02 -9.94 8.51
CA ARG A 46 -27.91 -9.65 7.06
C ARG A 46 -29.27 -9.56 6.37
N GLY A 47 -30.17 -10.49 6.68
CA GLY A 47 -31.50 -10.55 6.07
C GLY A 47 -32.32 -9.32 6.43
N GLY A 48 -32.28 -8.91 7.70
CA GLY A 48 -33.13 -7.82 8.20
C GLY A 48 -32.94 -6.48 7.48
N VAL A 49 -31.69 -6.01 7.32
CA VAL A 49 -31.42 -4.69 6.71
C VAL A 49 -31.69 -4.70 5.20
N ILE A 50 -31.26 -5.75 4.50
CA ILE A 50 -31.49 -5.87 3.05
C ILE A 50 -33.00 -5.98 2.77
N ASP A 51 -33.73 -6.77 3.55
CA ASP A 51 -35.19 -6.88 3.45
C ASP A 51 -35.88 -5.55 3.74
N ALA A 52 -35.38 -4.76 4.70
CA ALA A 52 -35.88 -3.42 4.99
C ALA A 52 -35.67 -2.46 3.81
N ILE A 53 -34.48 -2.45 3.21
CA ILE A 53 -34.17 -1.65 2.01
C ILE A 53 -35.06 -2.07 0.84
N MET A 54 -35.23 -3.37 0.61
CA MET A 54 -36.10 -3.91 -0.44
C MET A 54 -37.56 -3.54 -0.21
N THR A 55 -38.02 -3.61 1.04
CA THR A 55 -39.38 -3.20 1.42
C THR A 55 -39.61 -1.74 1.08
N LEU A 56 -38.71 -0.84 1.48
CA LEU A 56 -38.79 0.58 1.13
C LEU A 56 -38.74 0.81 -0.38
N SER A 57 -37.86 0.12 -1.10
CA SER A 57 -37.72 0.24 -2.56
C SER A 57 -38.94 -0.25 -3.33
N SER A 58 -39.72 -1.17 -2.75
CA SER A 58 -40.92 -1.75 -3.38
C SER A 58 -42.19 -0.91 -3.20
N LEU A 59 -42.17 0.08 -2.30
CA LEU A 59 -43.35 0.90 -2.01
C LEU A 59 -43.56 1.96 -3.09
N ASP A 60 -44.79 2.07 -3.58
CA ASP A 60 -45.19 3.15 -4.47
C ASP A 60 -45.31 4.46 -3.69
N LEU A 61 -44.34 5.35 -3.89
CA LEU A 61 -44.25 6.65 -3.24
C LEU A 61 -45.48 7.55 -3.51
N SER A 62 -46.18 7.34 -4.62
CA SER A 62 -47.36 8.13 -4.99
C SER A 62 -48.59 7.82 -4.12
N LEU A 63 -48.69 6.59 -3.59
CA LEU A 63 -49.80 6.10 -2.78
C LEU A 63 -49.61 6.31 -1.28
N LEU A 64 -48.45 6.81 -0.85
CA LEU A 64 -48.11 6.99 0.57
C LEU A 64 -48.97 8.02 1.30
N ARG A 65 -49.72 8.86 0.60
CA ARG A 65 -50.59 9.86 1.22
C ARG A 65 -51.89 9.28 1.78
N GLU A 66 -52.26 8.07 1.35
CA GLU A 66 -53.62 7.54 1.56
C GLU A 66 -53.65 6.22 2.36
N SER A 67 -52.49 5.58 2.58
CA SER A 67 -52.42 4.20 3.11
C SER A 67 -51.74 4.12 4.48
N GLU A 68 -52.52 3.84 5.54
CA GLU A 68 -51.98 3.60 6.90
C GLU A 68 -51.05 2.38 6.98
N SER A 69 -51.32 1.32 6.21
CA SER A 69 -50.49 0.10 6.21
C SER A 69 -49.09 0.36 5.64
N SER A 70 -48.95 1.32 4.73
CA SER A 70 -47.66 1.75 4.19
C SER A 70 -46.81 2.46 5.25
N HIS A 71 -47.43 3.23 6.15
CA HIS A 71 -46.72 3.87 7.26
C HIS A 71 -46.16 2.85 8.27
N GLU A 72 -46.89 1.78 8.58
CA GLU A 72 -46.41 0.72 9.48
C GLU A 72 -45.20 -0.03 8.88
N SER A 73 -45.25 -0.34 7.58
CA SER A 73 -44.13 -0.96 6.87
C SER A 73 -42.89 -0.06 6.83
N ILE A 74 -43.06 1.24 6.57
CA ILE A 74 -41.97 2.22 6.63
C ILE A 74 -41.39 2.30 8.04
N GLN A 75 -42.23 2.38 9.07
CA GLN A 75 -41.77 2.44 10.46
C GLN A 75 -40.94 1.22 10.80
N ARG A 76 -41.42 0.01 10.50
CA ARG A 76 -40.70 -1.25 10.74
C ARG A 76 -39.36 -1.28 10.01
N ALA A 77 -39.34 -0.95 8.71
CA ALA A 77 -38.11 -0.93 7.92
C ALA A 77 -37.10 0.12 8.43
N SER A 78 -37.58 1.33 8.75
CA SER A 78 -36.74 2.40 9.29
C SER A 78 -36.14 2.04 10.65
N GLN A 79 -36.90 1.36 11.53
CA GLN A 79 -36.41 0.92 12.83
C GLN A 79 -35.30 -0.12 12.68
N VAL A 80 -35.45 -1.08 11.76
CA VAL A 80 -34.41 -2.10 11.49
C VAL A 80 -33.10 -1.44 11.02
N ILE A 81 -33.18 -0.41 10.18
CA ILE A 81 -32.00 0.35 9.72
C ILE A 81 -31.38 1.13 10.89
N LEU A 82 -32.20 1.79 11.71
CA LEU A 82 -31.73 2.55 12.88
C LEU A 82 -31.05 1.63 13.91
N ASP A 83 -31.66 0.50 14.23
CA ASP A 83 -31.11 -0.49 15.16
C ASP A 83 -29.75 -0.99 14.67
N HIS A 84 -29.62 -1.22 13.36
CA HIS A 84 -28.34 -1.61 12.75
C HIS A 84 -27.28 -0.49 12.85
N LEU A 85 -27.64 0.76 12.59
CA LEU A 85 -26.73 1.90 12.75
C LEU A 85 -26.33 2.11 14.22
N ASP A 86 -27.25 1.95 15.16
CA ASP A 86 -26.97 2.02 16.59
C ASP A 86 -26.04 0.89 17.05
N VAL A 87 -26.14 -0.30 16.45
CA VAL A 87 -25.16 -1.38 16.67
C VAL A 87 -23.77 -0.95 16.24
N ILE A 88 -23.62 -0.36 15.04
CA ILE A 88 -22.33 0.16 14.55
C ILE A 88 -21.79 1.25 15.49
N ILE A 89 -22.61 2.25 15.79
CA ILE A 89 -22.23 3.41 16.63
C ILE A 89 -21.89 2.97 18.07
N GLY A 90 -22.61 1.96 18.58
CA GLY A 90 -22.44 1.46 19.94
C GLY A 90 -21.08 0.83 20.25
N GLY A 91 -20.29 0.50 19.21
CA GLY A 91 -18.87 0.13 19.34
C GLY A 91 -18.57 -1.10 20.21
N ASN A 92 -19.57 -1.92 20.54
CA ASN A 92 -19.34 -3.15 21.30
C ASN A 92 -18.46 -4.08 20.48
N THR A 93 -17.39 -4.61 21.08
CA THR A 93 -16.46 -5.56 20.47
C THR A 93 -17.21 -6.69 19.76
N PHE A 94 -17.30 -6.59 18.43
CA PHE A 94 -17.88 -7.63 17.61
C PHE A 94 -16.94 -8.84 17.62
N PRO A 95 -17.43 -10.08 17.74
CA PRO A 95 -16.60 -11.21 17.35
C PRO A 95 -16.22 -11.05 15.87
N ASP A 96 -14.96 -11.31 15.49
CA ASP A 96 -14.39 -11.01 14.16
C ASP A 96 -15.25 -11.48 12.97
N THR A 97 -16.04 -12.53 13.14
CA THR A 97 -16.98 -13.06 12.14
C THR A 97 -18.15 -12.11 11.82
N ASP A 98 -18.55 -11.23 12.74
CA ASP A 98 -19.69 -10.33 12.59
C ASP A 98 -19.31 -9.01 11.89
N THR A 99 -18.05 -8.58 11.92
CA THR A 99 -17.61 -7.32 11.31
C THR A 99 -17.79 -7.31 9.79
N SER A 100 -17.48 -8.42 9.11
CA SER A 100 -17.68 -8.54 7.65
C SER A 100 -19.15 -8.40 7.25
N THR A 101 -20.05 -8.96 8.06
CA THR A 101 -21.50 -8.89 7.89
C THR A 101 -22.02 -7.46 8.02
N LEU A 102 -21.53 -6.76 9.04
CA LEU A 102 -21.89 -5.37 9.31
C LEU A 102 -21.44 -4.44 8.18
N LEU A 103 -20.22 -4.63 7.68
CA LEU A 103 -19.70 -3.83 6.56
C LEU A 103 -20.49 -4.06 5.28
N VAL A 104 -20.86 -5.30 4.96
CA VAL A 104 -21.68 -5.60 3.77
C VAL A 104 -23.05 -4.93 3.86
N THR A 105 -23.74 -5.03 5.00
CA THR A 105 -25.06 -4.40 5.17
C THR A 105 -24.97 -2.87 5.17
N PHE A 106 -23.94 -2.30 5.79
CA PHE A 106 -23.64 -0.87 5.71
C PHE A 106 -23.47 -0.39 4.26
N THR A 107 -22.79 -1.16 3.42
CA THR A 107 -22.60 -0.80 1.99
C THR A 107 -23.87 -0.79 1.16
N GLU A 108 -24.95 -1.43 1.61
CA GLU A 108 -26.28 -1.29 1.00
C GLU A 108 -26.95 0.02 1.42
N ILE A 109 -26.73 0.48 2.65
CA ILE A 109 -27.27 1.75 3.15
C ILE A 109 -26.58 2.95 2.49
N VAL A 110 -25.26 2.91 2.30
CA VAL A 110 -24.52 3.96 1.58
C VAL A 110 -24.56 3.81 0.05
N ASN A 111 -25.46 2.97 -0.48
CA ASN A 111 -25.66 2.87 -1.92
C ASN A 111 -26.31 4.16 -2.44
N HIS A 112 -25.77 4.69 -3.55
CA HIS A 112 -26.33 5.84 -4.26
C HIS A 112 -27.85 5.76 -4.49
N GLN A 113 -28.36 4.62 -4.97
CA GLN A 113 -29.79 4.43 -5.25
C GLN A 113 -30.64 4.53 -3.98
N PHE A 114 -30.16 3.97 -2.88
CA PHE A 114 -30.87 4.03 -1.61
C PHE A 114 -30.85 5.45 -1.02
N MET A 115 -29.74 6.18 -1.17
CA MET A 115 -29.66 7.58 -0.76
C MET A 115 -30.62 8.47 -1.56
N GLN A 116 -30.78 8.25 -2.87
CA GLN A 116 -31.82 8.93 -3.65
C GLN A 116 -33.22 8.65 -3.09
N LEU A 117 -33.53 7.38 -2.85
CA LEU A 117 -34.82 6.96 -2.29
C LEU A 117 -35.09 7.61 -0.91
N LEU A 118 -34.09 7.67 -0.03
CA LEU A 118 -34.23 8.35 1.27
C LEU A 118 -34.58 9.82 1.12
N PHE A 119 -33.94 10.54 0.19
CA PHE A 119 -34.25 11.95 -0.06
C PHE A 119 -35.64 12.14 -0.69
N GLU A 120 -36.11 11.20 -1.52
CA GLU A 120 -37.48 11.20 -2.00
C GLU A 120 -38.50 11.02 -0.86
N TYR A 121 -38.24 10.10 0.06
CA TYR A 121 -39.06 9.94 1.27
C TYR A 121 -39.04 11.21 2.12
N ARG A 122 -37.87 11.81 2.35
CA ARG A 122 -37.70 13.06 3.10
C ARG A 122 -38.60 14.16 2.54
N ARG A 123 -38.61 14.33 1.21
CA ARG A 123 -39.45 15.28 0.48
C ARG A 123 -40.93 15.07 0.74
N ILE A 124 -41.39 13.82 0.62
CA ILE A 124 -42.80 13.47 0.79
C ILE A 124 -43.25 13.75 2.21
N PHE A 125 -42.52 13.26 3.22
CA PHE A 125 -42.90 13.41 4.63
C PHE A 125 -42.83 14.86 5.11
N ARG A 126 -41.87 15.65 4.63
CA ARG A 126 -41.83 17.09 4.91
C ARG A 126 -42.96 17.84 4.27
N SER A 127 -43.31 17.51 3.02
CA SER A 127 -44.47 18.11 2.35
C SER A 127 -45.77 17.82 3.13
N LEU A 128 -45.94 16.58 3.62
CA LEU A 128 -47.10 16.18 4.42
C LEU A 128 -47.15 16.94 5.75
N ALA A 129 -46.03 17.01 6.47
CA ALA A 129 -45.95 17.77 7.72
C ALA A 129 -46.21 19.27 7.51
N ALA A 130 -45.65 19.88 6.45
CA ALA A 130 -45.87 21.28 6.10
C ALA A 130 -47.35 21.56 5.79
N THR A 131 -48.02 20.69 5.03
CA THR A 131 -49.47 20.83 4.77
C THR A 131 -50.33 20.72 6.03
N ASN A 132 -49.93 19.85 6.97
CA ASN A 132 -50.62 19.68 8.26
C ASN A 132 -50.39 20.85 9.23
N LEU A 133 -49.23 21.51 9.17
CA LEU A 133 -48.92 22.69 9.98
C LEU A 133 -49.61 23.94 9.42
N ALA A 134 -49.63 24.10 8.10
CA ALA A 134 -50.31 25.20 7.43
C ALA A 134 -51.82 25.20 7.71
N SER A 135 -52.46 24.02 7.76
CA SER A 135 -53.88 23.90 8.10
C SER A 135 -54.18 24.22 9.57
N ARG A 136 -53.18 24.22 10.46
CA ARG A 136 -53.30 24.50 11.89
C ARG A 136 -52.89 25.92 12.30
N GLY A 137 -52.43 26.75 11.37
CA GLY A 137 -52.09 28.16 11.62
C GLY A 137 -50.89 28.38 12.56
N THR A 138 -50.07 27.36 12.79
CA THR A 138 -48.87 27.42 13.63
C THR A 138 -47.67 27.97 12.86
N ALA A 139 -46.83 28.80 13.52
CA ALA A 139 -45.62 29.40 12.94
C ALA A 139 -44.64 28.34 12.40
N SER A 140 -43.78 28.71 11.43
CA SER A 140 -42.90 27.77 10.71
C SER A 140 -41.82 27.19 11.64
N SER A 141 -42.07 26.02 12.20
CA SER A 141 -41.06 25.22 12.88
C SER A 141 -40.27 24.40 11.85
N VAL A 142 -39.02 24.07 12.18
CA VAL A 142 -38.21 23.13 11.41
C VAL A 142 -38.86 21.76 11.50
N VAL A 143 -39.23 21.18 10.36
CA VAL A 143 -39.80 19.84 10.28
C VAL A 143 -38.68 18.82 10.30
N VAL A 144 -38.66 17.96 11.31
CA VAL A 144 -37.77 16.80 11.42
C VAL A 144 -38.57 15.55 11.09
N CYS A 145 -38.05 14.70 10.20
CA CYS A 145 -38.65 13.41 9.85
C CYS A 145 -37.73 12.24 10.19
N TRP A 146 -38.23 11.01 10.11
CA TRP A 146 -37.45 9.79 10.39
C TRP A 146 -36.22 9.64 9.48
N VAL A 147 -36.27 10.16 8.24
CA VAL A 147 -35.12 10.17 7.34
C VAL A 147 -34.00 11.03 7.91
N ASP A 148 -34.32 12.18 8.53
CA ASP A 148 -33.31 13.04 9.16
C ASP A 148 -32.58 12.30 10.30
N LEU A 149 -33.27 11.41 11.01
CA LEU A 149 -32.67 10.56 12.06
C LEU A 149 -31.73 9.51 11.46
N ILE A 150 -32.14 8.82 10.39
CA ILE A 150 -31.27 7.87 9.67
C ILE A 150 -30.05 8.58 9.12
N ILE A 151 -30.21 9.74 8.48
CA ILE A 151 -29.10 10.52 7.93
C ILE A 151 -28.11 10.91 9.03
N ALA A 152 -28.59 11.37 10.19
CA ALA A 152 -27.73 11.75 11.31
C ALA A 152 -26.93 10.55 11.84
N LYS A 153 -27.59 9.41 12.07
CA LYS A 153 -26.96 8.16 12.53
C LYS A 153 -26.01 7.59 11.49
N LEU A 154 -26.38 7.62 10.22
CA LEU A 154 -25.55 7.15 9.11
C LEU A 154 -24.24 7.92 9.03
N ALA A 155 -24.30 9.25 9.19
CA ALA A 155 -23.10 10.07 9.19
C ALA A 155 -22.19 9.81 10.40
N GLU A 156 -22.76 9.48 11.56
CA GLU A 156 -21.99 9.06 12.74
C GLU A 156 -21.34 7.68 12.53
N ALA A 157 -22.08 6.74 11.93
CA ALA A 157 -21.57 5.43 11.56
C ALA A 157 -20.44 5.53 10.52
N ILE A 158 -20.61 6.35 9.48
CA ILE A 158 -19.56 6.65 8.47
C ILE A 158 -18.30 7.15 9.17
N LEU A 159 -18.45 8.14 10.06
CA LEU A 159 -17.33 8.69 10.79
C LEU A 159 -16.61 7.61 11.62
N LEU A 160 -17.33 6.86 12.45
CA LEU A 160 -16.76 5.81 13.30
C LEU A 160 -16.03 4.73 12.48
N LEU A 161 -16.67 4.25 11.42
CA LEU A 161 -16.08 3.23 10.52
C LEU A 161 -14.85 3.78 9.80
N SER A 162 -14.87 5.05 9.39
CA SER A 162 -13.77 5.66 8.65
C SER A 162 -12.47 5.77 9.45
N GLY A 163 -12.54 5.85 10.78
CA GLY A 163 -11.37 5.86 11.66
C GLY A 163 -11.03 4.52 12.30
N GLY A 164 -11.57 3.39 11.81
CA GLY A 164 -11.19 2.07 12.30
C GLY A 164 -11.89 1.60 13.58
N LEU A 165 -13.14 2.04 13.81
CA LEU A 165 -13.97 1.69 14.98
C LEU A 165 -13.48 2.23 16.33
N GLU A 166 -12.38 2.98 16.36
CA GLU A 166 -12.00 3.75 17.53
C GLU A 166 -12.85 5.02 17.59
N TYR A 167 -13.63 5.12 18.67
CA TYR A 167 -14.41 6.31 18.92
C TYR A 167 -13.42 7.41 19.29
N PRO A 168 -13.35 8.52 18.54
CA PRO A 168 -12.47 9.60 18.92
C PRO A 168 -12.94 10.12 20.30
N ASP A 169 -11.99 10.42 21.21
CA ASP A 169 -12.11 10.66 22.67
C ASP A 169 -13.19 11.66 23.17
N PHE A 170 -14.14 12.05 22.32
CA PHE A 170 -15.23 12.99 22.56
C PHE A 170 -16.34 12.50 23.51
N ALA A 171 -16.31 11.28 24.04
CA ALA A 171 -17.48 10.64 24.64
C ALA A 171 -17.43 10.51 26.18
N ALA A 172 -17.58 11.63 26.90
CA ALA A 172 -18.19 11.59 28.23
C ALA A 172 -19.72 11.59 28.07
N GLY A 173 -20.45 10.66 28.71
CA GLY A 173 -21.84 10.28 28.37
C GLY A 173 -22.92 11.38 28.28
N GLY A 174 -22.67 12.62 28.72
CA GLY A 174 -23.57 13.76 28.49
C GLY A 174 -23.44 14.40 27.10
N LEU A 175 -22.32 14.20 26.40
CA LEU A 175 -22.05 14.78 25.08
C LEU A 175 -22.73 14.02 23.93
N ASN A 176 -23.04 12.73 24.11
CA ASN A 176 -23.68 11.90 23.08
C ASN A 176 -25.08 12.40 22.74
N GLN A 177 -25.89 12.78 23.73
CA GLN A 177 -27.24 13.29 23.50
C GLN A 177 -27.22 14.68 22.81
N ARG A 178 -26.24 15.52 23.14
CA ARG A 178 -26.03 16.81 22.47
C ARG A 178 -25.60 16.61 21.01
N ARG A 179 -24.70 15.64 20.76
CA ARG A 179 -24.23 15.29 19.43
C ARG A 179 -25.35 14.77 18.55
N GLU A 180 -26.19 13.87 19.07
CA GLU A 180 -27.34 13.33 18.37
C GLU A 180 -28.33 14.45 17.98
N SER A 181 -28.65 15.34 18.94
CA SER A 181 -29.50 16.51 18.68
C SER A 181 -28.91 17.45 17.61
N ASN A 182 -27.60 17.71 17.67
CA ASN A 182 -26.91 18.55 16.68
C ASN A 182 -26.85 17.87 15.30
N GLY A 183 -26.67 16.55 15.25
CA GLY A 183 -26.70 15.75 14.03
C GLY A 183 -28.06 15.80 13.35
N ILE A 184 -29.14 15.60 14.12
CA ILE A 184 -30.53 15.71 13.62
C ILE A 184 -30.82 17.14 13.14
N ARG A 185 -30.35 18.17 13.87
CA ARG A 185 -30.50 19.56 13.43
C ARG A 185 -29.76 19.83 12.12
N ALA A 186 -28.53 19.33 11.97
CA ALA A 186 -27.77 19.44 10.74
C ALA A 186 -28.46 18.69 9.57
N ALA A 187 -28.96 17.48 9.83
CA ALA A 187 -29.72 16.70 8.86
C ALA A 187 -30.98 17.45 8.43
N SER A 188 -31.65 18.10 9.37
CA SER A 188 -32.83 18.88 9.08
C SER A 188 -32.55 20.07 8.15
N GLN A 189 -31.33 20.61 8.19
CA GLN A 189 -30.87 21.77 7.42
C GLN A 189 -30.27 21.42 6.05
N LEU A 190 -30.04 20.14 5.72
CA LEU A 190 -29.62 19.75 4.38
C LEU A 190 -30.67 20.25 3.37
N PRO A 191 -30.23 20.83 2.24
CA PRO A 191 -31.09 21.56 1.33
C PRO A 191 -32.27 20.68 0.86
N GLY A 192 -33.44 21.30 0.84
CA GLY A 192 -34.36 21.18 -0.28
C GLY A 192 -34.29 22.52 -0.98
N SER A 193 -33.70 22.58 -2.18
CA SER A 193 -33.42 23.77 -2.99
C SER A 193 -34.07 25.07 -2.47
N VAL A 194 -33.25 25.96 -1.89
CA VAL A 194 -33.57 27.40 -1.84
C VAL A 194 -32.68 28.04 -2.90
N THR A 195 -33.20 28.16 -4.11
CA THR A 195 -32.55 28.99 -5.15
C THR A 195 -32.38 30.41 -4.61
N PRO A 196 -31.16 30.96 -4.60
CA PRO A 196 -30.94 32.33 -4.16
C PRO A 196 -31.40 33.29 -5.25
N TYR A 197 -32.37 34.15 -4.89
CA TYR A 197 -32.69 35.44 -5.52
C TYR A 197 -33.03 35.48 -7.02
N GLY A 198 -34.27 35.90 -7.30
CA GLY A 198 -34.49 36.89 -8.36
C GLY A 198 -35.36 36.51 -9.56
N SER A 199 -36.53 35.89 -9.36
CA SER A 199 -37.65 36.22 -10.26
C SER A 199 -38.96 36.29 -9.46
N HIS A 200 -39.61 37.45 -9.49
CA HIS A 200 -40.87 37.73 -8.80
C HIS A 200 -42.09 37.04 -9.45
N THR A 201 -41.91 35.89 -10.08
CA THR A 201 -42.96 35.08 -10.70
C THR A 201 -42.85 33.63 -10.26
N ALA A 202 -42.70 33.38 -8.97
CA ALA A 202 -42.71 32.04 -8.39
C ALA A 202 -44.14 31.65 -7.96
N TYR A 203 -44.93 31.18 -8.92
CA TYR A 203 -46.04 30.30 -8.61
C TYR A 203 -45.47 28.88 -8.42
N LEU A 204 -45.48 28.39 -7.17
CA LEU A 204 -45.60 26.96 -6.82
C LEU A 204 -44.68 25.95 -7.56
N GLU A 205 -43.35 26.09 -7.51
CA GLU A 205 -42.50 24.90 -7.69
C GLU A 205 -42.02 24.40 -6.32
N PRO A 206 -42.34 23.15 -5.95
CA PRO A 206 -41.99 22.58 -4.66
C PRO A 206 -40.49 22.35 -4.56
N PHE A 207 -39.93 22.63 -3.37
CA PHE A 207 -38.56 22.32 -2.96
C PHE A 207 -38.03 21.02 -3.60
N SER A 208 -37.01 21.10 -4.45
CA SER A 208 -36.29 19.90 -4.87
C SER A 208 -35.45 19.44 -3.68
N GLU A 209 -35.84 18.34 -3.07
CA GLU A 209 -35.06 17.61 -2.08
C GLU A 209 -34.44 16.41 -2.80
N SER A 210 -33.49 16.66 -3.69
CA SER A 210 -32.77 15.62 -4.42
C SER A 210 -31.43 15.33 -3.76
N TRP A 211 -30.99 14.07 -3.79
CA TRP A 211 -29.61 13.70 -3.43
C TRP A 211 -28.57 14.52 -4.20
N ALA A 212 -28.85 14.88 -5.46
CA ALA A 212 -27.96 15.70 -6.28
C ALA A 212 -27.69 17.09 -5.68
N ASP A 213 -28.62 17.64 -4.88
CA ASP A 213 -28.51 18.97 -4.28
C ASP A 213 -27.52 19.02 -3.10
N ILE A 214 -27.06 17.86 -2.61
CA ILE A 214 -26.09 17.77 -1.52
C ILE A 214 -24.69 18.14 -1.99
N ILE A 215 -24.35 17.85 -3.25
CA ILE A 215 -23.00 18.06 -3.77
C ILE A 215 -22.67 19.57 -3.84
N PRO A 216 -23.54 20.44 -4.39
CA PRO A 216 -23.35 21.87 -4.32
C PRO A 216 -23.29 22.43 -2.90
N LEU A 217 -23.94 21.78 -1.92
CA LEU A 217 -23.93 22.21 -0.53
C LEU A 217 -22.51 22.24 0.06
N ILE A 218 -21.64 21.32 -0.36
CA ILE A 218 -20.26 21.23 0.14
C ILE A 218 -19.48 22.53 -0.12
N ALA A 219 -19.75 23.19 -1.25
CA ALA A 219 -19.12 24.45 -1.64
C ALA A 219 -19.90 25.70 -1.15
N SER A 220 -21.03 25.53 -0.46
CA SER A 220 -21.88 26.64 -0.07
C SER A 220 -21.25 27.49 1.03
N THR A 221 -21.24 28.81 0.84
CA THR A 221 -20.87 29.79 1.88
C THR A 221 -22.05 30.15 2.79
N LEU A 222 -23.28 29.76 2.42
CA LEU A 222 -24.52 30.11 3.12
C LEU A 222 -25.01 28.99 4.05
N ALA A 223 -24.50 27.77 3.87
CA ALA A 223 -24.89 26.63 4.67
C ALA A 223 -24.20 26.65 6.04
N SER A 224 -24.86 26.10 7.05
CA SER A 224 -24.24 25.96 8.37
C SER A 224 -23.03 25.01 8.29
N PRO A 225 -21.95 25.25 9.07
CA PRO A 225 -20.80 24.35 9.09
C PRO A 225 -21.18 22.91 9.42
N ALA A 226 -22.17 22.70 10.31
CA ALA A 226 -22.65 21.37 10.67
C ALA A 226 -23.34 20.66 9.49
N ALA A 227 -24.14 21.35 8.69
CA ALA A 227 -24.77 20.79 7.50
C ALA A 227 -23.74 20.45 6.41
N ILE A 228 -22.71 21.28 6.23
CA ILE A 228 -21.61 21.02 5.30
C ILE A 228 -20.83 19.77 5.72
N ARG A 229 -20.49 19.64 7.02
CA ARG A 229 -19.81 18.43 7.54
C ARG A 229 -20.64 17.18 7.31
N LEU A 230 -21.93 17.26 7.61
CA LEU A 230 -22.85 16.15 7.40
C LEU A 230 -22.92 15.74 5.93
N ALA A 231 -23.07 16.70 5.02
CA ALA A 231 -23.05 16.45 3.58
C ALA A 231 -21.74 15.78 3.13
N LEU A 232 -20.60 16.26 3.62
CA LEU A 232 -19.29 15.68 3.34
C LEU A 232 -19.21 14.23 3.81
N TYR A 233 -19.70 13.91 5.01
CA TYR A 233 -19.70 12.54 5.53
C TYR A 233 -20.54 11.61 4.66
N LEU A 234 -21.76 12.03 4.28
CA LEU A 234 -22.62 11.23 3.42
C LEU A 234 -21.99 10.99 2.05
N VAL A 235 -21.43 12.04 1.42
CA VAL A 235 -20.76 11.94 0.13
C VAL A 235 -19.52 11.03 0.23
N PHE A 236 -18.76 11.10 1.33
CA PHE A 236 -17.65 10.19 1.59
C PHE A 236 -18.11 8.73 1.70
N GLY A 237 -19.20 8.46 2.43
CA GLY A 237 -19.79 7.14 2.54
C GLY A 237 -20.19 6.55 1.18
N VAL A 238 -20.85 7.35 0.34
CA VAL A 238 -21.38 6.92 -0.96
C VAL A 238 -20.31 6.76 -2.04
N TYR A 239 -19.36 7.68 -2.13
CA TYR A 239 -18.39 7.72 -3.23
C TYR A 239 -17.01 7.12 -2.90
N VAL A 240 -16.71 6.86 -1.62
CA VAL A 240 -15.44 6.25 -1.20
C VAL A 240 -15.68 4.93 -0.49
N MET A 241 -16.34 4.95 0.68
CA MET A 241 -16.43 3.77 1.54
C MET A 241 -17.23 2.63 0.90
N GLY A 242 -18.46 2.90 0.45
CA GLY A 242 -19.33 1.91 -0.18
C GLY A 242 -18.66 1.20 -1.37
N PRO A 243 -18.16 1.95 -2.36
CA PRO A 243 -17.43 1.45 -3.52
C PRO A 243 -16.20 0.61 -3.16
N GLN A 244 -15.36 1.08 -2.23
CA GLN A 244 -14.16 0.36 -1.80
C GLN A 244 -14.49 -0.96 -1.11
N LEU A 245 -15.53 -0.99 -0.27
CA LEU A 245 -15.95 -2.19 0.44
C LEU A 245 -16.66 -3.21 -0.45
N LYS A 246 -17.39 -2.77 -1.48
CA LYS A 246 -18.05 -3.66 -2.46
C LYS A 246 -17.17 -4.03 -3.66
N VAL A 247 -16.06 -3.32 -3.88
CA VAL A 247 -15.24 -3.41 -5.10
C VAL A 247 -16.07 -3.12 -6.35
N ILE A 248 -16.87 -2.04 -6.31
CA ILE A 248 -17.73 -1.58 -7.42
C ILE A 248 -17.37 -0.13 -7.75
N SER A 249 -17.47 0.26 -9.03
CA SER A 249 -17.27 1.67 -9.42
C SER A 249 -18.42 2.56 -8.89
N PRO A 250 -18.11 3.63 -8.13
CA PRO A 250 -19.11 4.58 -7.62
C PRO A 250 -19.85 5.33 -8.75
N TRP A 251 -19.19 5.46 -9.90
CA TRP A 251 -19.53 6.40 -10.97
C TRP A 251 -20.40 5.78 -12.05
N SER A 252 -20.86 4.55 -11.84
CA SER A 252 -21.74 3.83 -12.75
C SER A 252 -23.17 4.41 -12.80
N SER A 253 -23.54 5.26 -11.85
CA SER A 253 -24.86 5.91 -11.78
C SER A 253 -24.86 7.28 -12.48
N GLU A 254 -25.88 7.56 -13.29
CA GLU A 254 -25.99 8.77 -14.15
C GLU A 254 -26.12 10.11 -13.38
N SER A 255 -26.13 10.10 -12.06
CA SER A 255 -26.56 11.24 -11.23
C SER A 255 -25.50 12.31 -10.98
N CYS A 256 -24.23 11.93 -10.82
CA CYS A 256 -23.14 12.88 -10.58
C CYS A 256 -21.88 12.49 -11.34
N LYS A 257 -21.40 13.41 -12.17
CA LYS A 257 -20.12 13.25 -12.85
C LYS A 257 -18.95 13.56 -11.90
N PRO A 258 -17.83 12.83 -11.97
CA PRO A 258 -16.63 13.12 -11.17
C PRO A 258 -16.19 14.60 -11.25
N CYS A 259 -16.23 15.19 -12.45
CA CYS A 259 -15.88 16.60 -12.68
C CYS A 259 -16.72 17.59 -11.86
N GLN A 260 -18.02 17.33 -11.68
CA GLN A 260 -18.90 18.21 -10.92
C GLN A 260 -18.55 18.17 -9.43
N LEU A 261 -18.34 16.96 -8.88
CA LEU A 261 -17.91 16.80 -7.50
C LEU A 261 -16.55 17.46 -7.25
N MET A 262 -15.59 17.29 -8.16
CA MET A 262 -14.27 17.94 -8.07
C MET A 262 -14.36 19.46 -8.02
N SER A 263 -15.21 20.10 -8.82
CA SER A 263 -15.35 21.57 -8.82
C SER A 263 -15.83 22.11 -7.47
N HIS A 264 -16.84 21.45 -6.89
CA HIS A 264 -17.38 21.82 -5.58
C HIS A 264 -16.38 21.53 -4.45
N LEU A 265 -15.71 20.37 -4.49
CA LEU A 265 -14.65 20.04 -3.53
C LEU A 265 -13.46 20.99 -3.62
N GLY A 266 -13.04 21.36 -4.84
CA GLY A 266 -11.93 22.28 -5.05
C GLY A 266 -12.20 23.65 -4.42
N THR A 267 -13.39 24.20 -4.65
CA THR A 267 -13.84 25.44 -4.00
C THR A 267 -13.78 25.32 -2.47
N ARG A 268 -14.28 24.20 -1.92
CA ARG A 268 -14.29 23.97 -0.48
C ARG A 268 -12.89 23.82 0.11
N ILE A 269 -12.01 23.08 -0.57
CA ILE A 269 -10.62 22.86 -0.17
C ILE A 269 -9.84 24.18 -0.18
N ASP A 270 -10.04 25.01 -1.21
CA ASP A 270 -9.43 26.34 -1.28
C ASP A 270 -9.92 27.25 -0.14
N MET A 271 -11.23 27.24 0.16
CA MET A 271 -11.78 27.96 1.31
C MET A 271 -11.20 27.48 2.65
N MET A 272 -11.06 26.16 2.82
CA MET A 272 -10.41 25.59 4.00
C MET A 272 -8.97 26.10 4.08
N ALA A 273 -8.16 25.92 3.04
CA ALA A 273 -6.75 26.33 3.02
C ALA A 273 -6.53 27.85 3.24
N ASP A 274 -7.33 28.72 2.61
CA ASP A 274 -7.23 30.18 2.71
C ASP A 274 -7.57 30.70 4.12
N SER A 275 -8.52 30.05 4.81
CA SER A 275 -8.94 30.45 6.17
C SER A 275 -7.86 30.25 7.25
N HIS A 276 -6.69 29.74 6.87
CA HIS A 276 -5.68 29.23 7.78
C HIS A 276 -4.32 29.96 7.73
N ASP A 277 -4.18 31.04 6.95
CA ASP A 277 -2.97 31.87 6.95
C ASP A 277 -2.76 32.71 8.23
N HIS A 278 -3.69 32.64 9.19
CA HIS A 278 -3.67 33.50 10.39
C HIS A 278 -3.67 32.78 11.74
N TRP A 279 -3.75 31.45 11.79
CA TRP A 279 -3.88 30.71 13.07
C TRP A 279 -3.01 29.45 13.06
N GLN A 280 -1.72 29.61 13.38
CA GLN A 280 -0.88 28.47 13.74
C GLN A 280 -1.27 27.98 15.14
N SER A 281 -1.57 26.68 15.21
CA SER A 281 -1.81 25.84 16.40
C SER A 281 -3.25 25.77 16.94
N ASN A 282 -3.78 24.54 16.93
CA ASN A 282 -5.06 24.05 17.48
C ASN A 282 -6.28 24.04 16.55
N HIS A 283 -6.16 23.36 15.40
CA HIS A 283 -7.35 22.86 14.70
C HIS A 283 -8.10 21.85 15.57
N SER A 284 -9.42 21.93 15.55
CA SER A 284 -10.23 20.89 16.19
C SER A 284 -10.04 19.57 15.42
N GLN A 285 -10.05 18.45 16.15
CA GLN A 285 -9.97 17.12 15.51
C GLN A 285 -11.10 16.92 14.48
N GLN A 286 -12.29 17.49 14.72
CA GLN A 286 -13.40 17.44 13.79
C GLN A 286 -13.13 18.15 12.45
N GLU A 287 -12.41 19.27 12.45
CA GLU A 287 -12.01 19.94 11.21
C GLU A 287 -11.00 19.11 10.42
N LYS A 288 -10.00 18.53 11.11
CA LYS A 288 -9.02 17.65 10.47
C LYS A 288 -9.67 16.43 9.79
N VAL A 289 -10.71 15.86 10.40
CA VAL A 289 -11.51 14.79 9.79
C VAL A 289 -12.15 15.26 8.49
N CYS A 290 -12.72 16.47 8.48
CA CYS A 290 -13.32 17.03 7.27
C CYS A 290 -12.26 17.29 6.20
N PHE A 291 -11.04 17.71 6.57
CA PHE A 291 -9.93 17.85 5.64
C PHE A 291 -9.57 16.49 5.03
N ALA A 292 -9.42 15.45 5.85
CA ALA A 292 -9.09 14.11 5.38
C ALA A 292 -10.15 13.56 4.41
N MET A 293 -11.43 13.64 4.77
CA MET A 293 -12.52 13.21 3.89
C MET A 293 -12.59 14.01 2.59
N ALA A 294 -12.37 15.32 2.63
CA ALA A 294 -12.35 16.15 1.43
C ALA A 294 -11.18 15.79 0.50
N VAL A 295 -9.98 15.55 1.05
CA VAL A 295 -8.80 15.13 0.27
C VAL A 295 -9.02 13.77 -0.37
N VAL A 296 -9.54 12.79 0.38
CA VAL A 296 -9.81 11.43 -0.12
C VAL A 296 -10.94 11.44 -1.16
N LEU A 297 -11.98 12.25 -0.97
CA LEU A 297 -13.03 12.41 -1.99
C LEU A 297 -12.50 13.06 -3.26
N PHE A 298 -11.65 14.08 -3.12
CA PHE A 298 -11.03 14.75 -4.25
C PHE A 298 -10.13 13.79 -5.04
N SER A 299 -9.31 12.99 -4.36
CA SER A 299 -8.45 11.99 -4.98
C SER A 299 -9.25 10.91 -5.73
N ALA A 300 -10.33 10.40 -5.12
CA ALA A 300 -11.21 9.41 -5.72
C ALA A 300 -11.94 9.95 -6.98
N ALA A 301 -12.40 11.21 -6.93
CA ALA A 301 -13.07 11.85 -8.06
C ALA A 301 -12.10 12.14 -9.22
N ASP A 302 -10.87 12.57 -8.92
CA ASP A 302 -9.84 12.83 -9.94
C ASP A 302 -9.38 11.56 -10.65
N LEU A 303 -9.16 10.46 -9.90
CA LEU A 303 -8.86 9.16 -10.51
C LEU A 303 -9.98 8.69 -11.45
N ALA A 304 -11.23 8.81 -11.01
CA ALA A 304 -12.38 8.41 -11.82
C ALA A 304 -12.59 9.27 -13.07
N LYS A 305 -12.28 10.56 -12.99
CA LYS A 305 -12.27 11.45 -14.17
C LYS A 305 -11.32 10.93 -15.25
N ASN A 306 -10.13 10.48 -14.85
CA ASN A 306 -9.13 9.94 -15.77
C ASN A 306 -9.55 8.59 -16.37
N GLU A 307 -10.23 7.73 -15.60
CA GLU A 307 -10.75 6.45 -16.11
C GLU A 307 -11.85 6.62 -17.17
N HIS A 308 -12.70 7.64 -17.01
CA HIS A 308 -13.85 7.86 -17.90
C HIS A 308 -13.53 8.66 -19.17
N ASN A 309 -12.27 9.11 -19.38
CA ASN A 309 -11.85 9.97 -20.50
C ASN A 309 -12.87 11.12 -20.75
N ASP A 310 -13.40 11.73 -19.69
CA ASP A 310 -14.34 12.84 -19.83
C ASP A 310 -13.53 14.08 -20.25
N ASP A 311 -13.34 14.24 -21.57
CA ASP A 311 -12.59 15.31 -22.26
C ASP A 311 -13.21 16.72 -22.04
N SER A 312 -14.16 16.87 -21.12
CA SER A 312 -14.65 18.17 -20.69
C SER A 312 -13.49 18.96 -20.07
N LEU A 313 -12.97 19.91 -20.85
CA LEU A 313 -11.92 20.86 -20.50
C LEU A 313 -12.13 21.48 -19.12
N GLU A 314 -11.35 21.04 -18.13
CA GLU A 314 -10.59 21.94 -17.26
C GLU A 314 -9.23 21.30 -16.92
N PRO A 315 -8.14 21.83 -17.50
CA PRO A 315 -6.77 21.51 -17.15
C PRO A 315 -6.22 22.51 -16.11
N PHE A 316 -5.32 22.02 -15.25
CA PHE A 316 -4.46 22.79 -14.34
C PHE A 316 -5.17 23.48 -13.16
N LEU A 317 -5.28 22.77 -12.03
CA LEU A 317 -5.62 23.33 -10.70
C LEU A 317 -4.39 23.42 -9.74
N PRO A 318 -3.28 24.12 -10.07
CA PRO A 318 -2.14 24.28 -9.15
C PRO A 318 -2.53 24.80 -7.78
N ARG A 319 -3.50 25.72 -7.74
CA ARG A 319 -3.97 26.31 -6.49
C ARG A 319 -4.62 25.24 -5.61
N THR A 320 -5.60 24.52 -6.13
CA THR A 320 -6.29 23.46 -5.39
C THR A 320 -5.35 22.33 -5.00
N LEU A 321 -4.41 21.93 -5.87
CA LEU A 321 -3.39 20.93 -5.51
C LEU A 321 -2.44 21.41 -4.41
N SER A 322 -2.09 22.70 -4.40
CA SER A 322 -1.33 23.31 -3.30
C SER A 322 -2.15 23.33 -2.01
N SER A 323 -3.44 23.66 -2.08
CA SER A 323 -4.38 23.63 -0.96
C SER A 323 -4.53 22.20 -0.41
N VAL A 324 -4.72 21.20 -1.27
CA VAL A 324 -4.78 19.77 -0.88
C VAL A 324 -3.51 19.37 -0.15
N SER A 325 -2.33 19.71 -0.69
CA SER A 325 -1.08 19.34 -0.03
C SER A 325 -0.93 20.03 1.33
N ARG A 326 -1.38 21.28 1.48
CA ARG A 326 -1.41 21.96 2.78
C ARG A 326 -2.33 21.25 3.76
N LEU A 327 -3.50 20.80 3.32
CA LEU A 327 -4.39 20.00 4.16
C LEU A 327 -3.75 18.68 4.59
N ILE A 328 -3.04 17.99 3.69
CA ILE A 328 -2.27 16.78 4.01
C ILE A 328 -1.20 17.08 5.08
N GLN A 329 -0.48 18.19 4.98
CA GLN A 329 0.50 18.62 5.98
C GLN A 329 -0.12 18.96 7.34
N ILE A 330 -1.37 19.45 7.36
CA ILE A 330 -2.10 19.70 8.62
C ILE A 330 -2.52 18.39 9.30
N ILE A 331 -2.86 17.36 8.51
CA ILE A 331 -3.29 16.05 9.00
C ILE A 331 -2.07 15.21 9.45
N ILE A 332 -1.03 15.17 8.62
CA ILE A 332 0.23 14.49 8.90
C ILE A 332 1.34 15.55 8.98
N PRO A 333 1.53 16.16 10.16
CA PRO A 333 2.54 17.20 10.35
C PRO A 333 3.94 16.59 10.23
N LEU A 334 4.76 17.22 9.41
CA LEU A 334 6.21 17.04 9.40
C LEU A 334 6.81 18.07 10.35
N SER A 335 7.74 17.68 11.22
CA SER A 335 8.50 18.67 11.99
C SER A 335 9.38 19.48 11.06
N ASP A 336 9.66 20.72 11.45
CA ASP A 336 10.51 21.65 10.70
C ASP A 336 11.95 21.14 10.48
N SER A 337 12.32 20.03 11.13
CA SER A 337 13.67 19.46 11.10
C SER A 337 14.04 18.88 9.73
N ASN A 338 13.06 18.58 8.86
CA ASN A 338 13.24 18.04 7.50
C ASN A 338 14.33 16.97 7.39
N SER A 339 14.53 16.20 8.47
CA SER A 339 15.59 15.20 8.52
C SER A 339 15.19 13.99 7.68
N ALA A 340 16.14 13.37 6.98
CA ALA A 340 15.87 12.18 6.17
C ALA A 340 15.21 11.06 6.98
N PHE A 341 15.54 10.95 8.27
CA PHE A 341 14.91 10.02 9.21
C PHE A 341 13.42 10.28 9.41
N GLU A 342 13.04 11.54 9.62
CA GLU A 342 11.66 11.92 9.88
C GLU A 342 10.77 11.66 8.66
N LEU A 343 11.30 11.91 7.46
CA LEU A 343 10.59 11.65 6.21
C LEU A 343 10.22 10.18 6.02
N ILE A 344 11.06 9.25 6.47
CA ILE A 344 10.83 7.81 6.30
C ILE A 344 10.23 7.15 7.54
N SER A 345 10.21 7.83 8.69
CA SER A 345 9.65 7.29 9.93
C SER A 345 8.13 7.30 9.85
N PRO A 346 7.45 6.14 9.83
CA PRO A 346 6.01 6.12 9.77
C PRO A 346 5.41 6.59 11.09
N VAL A 347 4.25 7.25 11.03
CA VAL A 347 3.39 7.41 12.19
C VAL A 347 2.91 6.01 12.60
N THR A 348 3.14 5.60 13.85
CA THR A 348 2.81 4.24 14.31
C THR A 348 1.40 4.10 14.85
N GLU A 349 0.86 5.19 15.40
CA GLU A 349 -0.49 5.28 15.96
C GLU A 349 -1.22 6.36 15.16
N LEU A 350 -2.22 5.96 14.38
CA LEU A 350 -2.99 6.89 13.57
C LEU A 350 -4.09 7.51 14.41
N ASP A 351 -4.17 8.84 14.41
CA ASP A 351 -5.40 9.49 14.84
C ASP A 351 -6.49 9.34 13.75
N HIS A 352 -7.72 9.70 14.09
CA HIS A 352 -8.88 9.53 13.22
C HIS A 352 -8.72 10.15 11.81
N PRO A 353 -8.28 11.42 11.64
CA PRO A 353 -8.06 11.98 10.31
C PRO A 353 -6.89 11.32 9.56
N GLN A 354 -5.85 10.87 10.25
CA GLN A 354 -4.76 10.11 9.64
C GLN A 354 -5.23 8.75 9.12
N ALA A 355 -6.05 8.03 9.91
CA ALA A 355 -6.66 6.76 9.52
C ALA A 355 -7.52 6.92 8.26
N ILE A 356 -8.31 8.00 8.17
CA ILE A 356 -9.11 8.31 6.97
C ILE A 356 -8.20 8.42 5.74
N LEU A 357 -7.12 9.19 5.84
CA LEU A 357 -6.21 9.47 4.72
C LEU A 357 -5.43 8.22 4.27
N VAL A 358 -5.06 7.35 5.22
CA VAL A 358 -4.24 6.16 4.99
C VAL A 358 -5.08 4.98 4.50
N HIS A 359 -6.28 4.75 5.04
CA HIS A 359 -7.03 3.53 4.77
C HIS A 359 -8.07 3.63 3.65
N TRP A 360 -8.49 4.85 3.28
CA TRP A 360 -9.60 5.04 2.36
C TRP A 360 -9.21 5.69 1.03
N GLY A 361 -9.89 5.22 0.00
CA GLY A 361 -9.64 5.56 -1.40
C GLY A 361 -8.30 5.04 -1.91
N ALA A 362 -8.01 5.36 -3.16
CA ALA A 362 -6.69 5.16 -3.75
C ALA A 362 -5.81 6.42 -3.58
N THR A 363 -5.92 7.07 -2.41
CA THR A 363 -5.28 8.38 -2.13
C THR A 363 -3.77 8.33 -2.30
N MET A 364 -3.14 7.20 -1.97
CA MET A 364 -1.71 7.03 -2.18
C MET A 364 -1.32 6.95 -3.64
N ALA A 365 -1.98 6.08 -4.42
CA ALA A 365 -1.69 5.96 -5.85
C ALA A 365 -1.95 7.29 -6.57
N TRP A 366 -3.04 7.99 -6.20
CA TRP A 366 -3.32 9.34 -6.66
C TRP A 366 -2.23 10.35 -6.27
N SER A 367 -1.71 10.28 -5.04
CA SER A 367 -0.63 11.17 -4.59
C SER A 367 0.64 10.97 -5.42
N TRP A 368 0.96 9.73 -5.75
CA TRP A 368 2.09 9.41 -6.61
C TRP A 368 1.89 10.02 -8.00
N SER A 369 0.76 9.75 -8.66
CA SER A 369 0.50 10.25 -10.03
C SER A 369 0.47 11.79 -10.10
N THR A 370 -0.08 12.42 -9.06
CA THR A 370 -0.24 13.88 -9.01
C THR A 370 1.08 14.62 -8.81
N TRP A 371 1.95 14.11 -7.93
CA TRP A 371 3.18 14.82 -7.53
C TRP A 371 4.48 14.24 -8.11
N ALA A 372 4.49 13.01 -8.65
CA ALA A 372 5.70 12.41 -9.24
C ALA A 372 6.15 13.08 -10.55
N GLY A 373 5.26 13.79 -11.26
CA GLY A 373 5.58 14.51 -12.49
C GLY A 373 6.17 15.91 -12.29
N TRP A 374 6.06 16.49 -11.09
CA TRP A 374 6.51 17.86 -10.82
C TRP A 374 7.96 17.87 -10.31
N GLU A 375 8.89 17.50 -11.17
CA GLU A 375 10.32 17.52 -10.89
C GLU A 375 10.78 18.96 -10.55
N GLY A 376 11.22 19.15 -9.30
CA GLY A 376 12.08 20.27 -8.89
C GLY A 376 11.42 21.57 -8.42
N ARG A 377 10.09 21.67 -8.26
CA ARG A 377 9.45 22.96 -7.91
C ARG A 377 8.48 23.00 -6.71
N ILE A 378 8.21 21.91 -6.00
CA ILE A 378 7.23 21.95 -4.89
C ILE A 378 7.80 21.46 -3.58
N HIS A 379 7.52 22.21 -2.50
CA HIS A 379 7.69 21.85 -1.09
C HIS A 379 6.99 20.54 -0.65
N ASN A 380 6.23 19.90 -1.54
CA ASN A 380 5.24 18.87 -1.16
C ASN A 380 5.74 17.43 -1.32
N THR A 381 6.93 17.23 -1.90
CA THR A 381 7.54 15.89 -2.05
C THR A 381 7.76 15.23 -0.69
N HIS A 382 8.13 15.99 0.33
CA HIS A 382 8.33 15.50 1.70
C HIS A 382 7.06 14.90 2.31
N SER A 383 5.92 15.55 2.12
CA SER A 383 4.63 15.07 2.63
C SER A 383 4.23 13.76 1.95
N THR A 384 4.45 13.65 0.63
CA THR A 384 4.18 12.39 -0.10
C THR A 384 5.10 11.26 0.35
N ILE A 385 6.38 11.52 0.62
CA ILE A 385 7.34 10.51 1.13
C ILE A 385 6.88 9.99 2.49
N HIS A 386 6.59 10.89 3.42
CA HIS A 386 6.20 10.53 4.78
C HIS A 386 4.82 9.88 4.86
N LEU A 387 3.87 10.36 4.05
CA LEU A 387 2.58 9.70 3.85
C LEU A 387 2.76 8.30 3.23
N THR A 388 3.68 8.11 2.28
CA THR A 388 3.98 6.79 1.70
C THR A 388 4.57 5.85 2.73
N ALA A 389 5.53 6.29 3.54
CA ALA A 389 6.09 5.48 4.62
C ALA A 389 5.01 5.07 5.63
N THR A 390 4.19 6.02 6.07
CA THR A 390 3.08 5.79 7.01
C THR A 390 2.05 4.82 6.43
N TRP A 391 1.66 5.00 5.16
CA TRP A 391 0.73 4.09 4.49
C TRP A 391 1.30 2.68 4.37
N LEU A 392 2.56 2.53 3.94
CA LEU A 392 3.21 1.23 3.84
C LEU A 392 3.23 0.51 5.18
N PHE A 393 3.56 1.21 6.27
CA PHE A 393 3.52 0.63 7.61
C PHE A 393 2.13 0.10 7.95
N HIS A 394 1.09 0.90 7.71
CA HIS A 394 -0.30 0.56 8.01
C HIS A 394 -1.03 -0.31 6.97
N LEU A 395 -0.34 -0.78 5.93
CA LEU A 395 -0.83 -1.88 5.10
C LEU A 395 -0.89 -3.17 5.96
N HIS A 396 -2.01 -3.31 6.68
CA HIS A 396 -2.46 -4.46 7.48
C HIS A 396 -1.69 -4.75 8.79
N THR A 397 -1.58 -3.76 9.68
CA THR A 397 -1.06 -3.91 11.06
C THR A 397 -1.95 -4.75 12.01
N SER A 398 -3.12 -5.22 11.59
CA SER A 398 -4.12 -5.87 12.46
C SER A 398 -4.07 -7.40 12.38
N GLY A 399 -3.05 -8.03 12.97
CA GLY A 399 -3.04 -9.50 13.15
C GLY A 399 -1.70 -10.05 13.65
N PRO A 400 -1.66 -10.92 14.68
CA PRO A 400 -0.42 -11.39 15.30
C PRO A 400 0.30 -12.55 14.57
N ASP A 401 -0.20 -13.05 13.43
CA ASP A 401 0.29 -14.31 12.85
C ASP A 401 1.08 -14.19 11.53
N SER A 402 1.94 -15.18 11.32
CA SER A 402 2.87 -15.43 10.20
C SER A 402 2.26 -15.51 8.78
N SER A 403 0.99 -15.15 8.61
CA SER A 403 0.29 -15.02 7.33
C SER A 403 0.24 -13.58 6.79
N ARG A 404 0.91 -12.62 7.46
CA ARG A 404 0.93 -11.18 7.13
C ARG A 404 1.24 -10.87 5.66
N GLU A 405 2.16 -11.59 5.02
CA GLU A 405 2.55 -11.34 3.63
C GLU A 405 1.41 -11.52 2.62
N LYS A 406 0.47 -12.44 2.89
CA LYS A 406 -0.61 -12.74 1.95
C LYS A 406 -1.69 -11.65 1.90
N LEU A 407 -1.75 -10.78 2.90
CA LEU A 407 -2.85 -9.82 3.08
C LEU A 407 -2.54 -8.45 2.44
N TRP A 408 -1.32 -7.94 2.57
CA TRP A 408 -0.97 -6.62 2.04
C TRP A 408 -0.52 -6.65 0.57
N ARG A 409 0.05 -7.76 0.09
CA ARG A 409 0.57 -7.88 -1.29
C ARG A 409 -0.48 -7.55 -2.37
N PRO A 410 -1.74 -8.03 -2.31
CA PRO A 410 -2.75 -7.68 -3.31
C PRO A 410 -3.05 -6.19 -3.36
N HIS A 411 -3.21 -5.55 -2.20
CA HIS A 411 -3.50 -4.13 -2.08
C HIS A 411 -2.36 -3.26 -2.58
N LEU A 412 -1.12 -3.58 -2.20
CA LEU A 412 0.06 -2.89 -2.69
C LEU A 412 0.23 -3.07 -4.20
N ARG A 413 0.03 -4.30 -4.72
CA ARG A 413 0.06 -4.57 -6.16
C ARG A 413 -0.96 -3.73 -6.91
N GLN A 414 -2.20 -3.64 -6.41
CA GLN A 414 -3.25 -2.83 -7.03
C GLN A 414 -2.84 -1.36 -7.09
N ALA A 415 -2.30 -0.80 -5.99
CA ALA A 415 -1.82 0.58 -5.97
C ALA A 415 -0.68 0.84 -6.96
N LEU A 416 0.28 -0.09 -7.07
CA LEU A 416 1.40 0.02 -8.02
C LEU A 416 0.93 -0.05 -9.49
N LEU A 417 -0.15 -0.79 -9.78
CA LEU A 417 -0.66 -0.98 -11.13
C LEU A 417 -1.52 0.19 -11.65
N LEU A 418 -1.99 1.08 -10.77
CA LEU A 418 -2.78 2.25 -11.18
C LEU A 418 -1.95 3.22 -12.03
N ASP A 419 -0.72 3.52 -11.62
CA ASP A 419 0.28 4.26 -12.40
C ASP A 419 1.68 3.76 -12.07
N VAL A 420 2.19 2.84 -12.90
CA VAL A 420 3.46 2.16 -12.70
C VAL A 420 4.64 3.14 -12.69
N SER A 421 4.60 4.18 -13.53
CA SER A 421 5.68 5.16 -13.65
C SER A 421 5.75 6.06 -12.41
N ALA A 422 4.60 6.60 -11.99
CA ALA A 422 4.53 7.43 -10.80
C ALA A 422 4.86 6.64 -9.54
N ALA A 423 4.34 5.41 -9.42
CA ALA A 423 4.68 4.50 -8.33
C ALA A 423 6.20 4.23 -8.29
N ALA A 424 6.83 3.92 -9.41
CA ALA A 424 8.28 3.70 -9.47
C ALA A 424 9.09 4.92 -9.02
N LYS A 425 8.70 6.13 -9.46
CA LYS A 425 9.32 7.38 -9.00
C LYS A 425 9.18 7.55 -7.48
N SER A 426 7.97 7.36 -6.94
CA SER A 426 7.71 7.54 -5.50
C SER A 426 8.43 6.50 -4.66
N ILE A 427 8.37 5.21 -5.02
CA ILE A 427 9.07 4.13 -4.32
C ILE A 427 10.59 4.37 -4.33
N ASN A 428 11.16 4.73 -5.49
CA ASN A 428 12.57 5.06 -5.58
C ASN A 428 12.94 6.30 -4.74
N THR A 429 12.10 7.33 -4.70
CA THR A 429 12.34 8.51 -3.86
C THR A 429 12.41 8.15 -2.38
N VAL A 430 11.50 7.30 -1.89
CA VAL A 430 11.54 6.83 -0.50
C VAL A 430 12.80 5.98 -0.25
N LEU A 431 13.17 5.09 -1.17
CA LEU A 431 14.41 4.31 -1.09
C LEU A 431 15.66 5.21 -1.05
N GLN A 432 15.71 6.29 -1.82
CA GLN A 432 16.80 7.27 -1.77
C GLN A 432 16.88 8.00 -0.43
N GLN A 433 15.74 8.27 0.23
CA GLN A 433 15.73 8.80 1.59
C GLN A 433 16.26 7.76 2.60
N PHE A 434 15.95 6.48 2.43
CA PHE A 434 16.59 5.41 3.21
C PHE A 434 18.11 5.40 2.99
N VAL A 435 18.59 5.47 1.75
CA VAL A 435 20.03 5.53 1.44
C VAL A 435 20.68 6.74 2.10
N THR A 436 20.05 7.92 2.02
CA THR A 436 20.55 9.15 2.64
C THR A 436 20.60 9.01 4.15
N PHE A 437 19.53 8.53 4.77
CA PHE A 437 19.47 8.31 6.21
C PHE A 437 20.53 7.32 6.70
N LEU A 438 20.68 6.17 6.04
CA LEU A 438 21.68 5.16 6.38
C LEU A 438 23.10 5.68 6.15
N SER A 439 23.33 6.53 5.13
CA SER A 439 24.66 7.09 4.87
C SER A 439 25.13 8.07 5.96
N LEU A 440 24.19 8.67 6.69
CA LEU A 440 24.46 9.61 7.79
C LEU A 440 24.62 8.90 9.15
N LYS A 441 24.28 7.61 9.26
CA LYS A 441 24.36 6.86 10.52
C LYS A 441 25.36 5.71 10.42
N ASP A 442 26.32 5.71 11.33
CA ASP A 442 27.39 4.70 11.37
C ASP A 442 26.94 3.30 11.82
N SER A 443 25.68 3.12 12.26
CA SER A 443 25.19 1.83 12.78
C SER A 443 23.75 1.54 12.37
N THR A 444 23.48 0.34 11.85
CA THR A 444 22.15 -0.16 11.47
C THR A 444 21.33 -0.72 12.65
N SER A 445 21.75 -0.45 13.88
CA SER A 445 21.09 -0.93 15.11
C SER A 445 19.62 -0.52 15.27
N PHE A 446 19.17 0.52 14.55
CA PHE A 446 17.77 0.94 14.51
C PHE A 446 16.88 0.06 13.63
N LEU A 447 17.42 -0.79 12.75
CA LEU A 447 16.66 -1.77 11.96
C LEU A 447 16.59 -3.12 12.69
N GLY A 448 16.13 -3.09 13.94
CA GLY A 448 15.92 -4.30 14.74
C GLY A 448 14.59 -4.99 14.41
N PRO A 449 14.39 -6.23 14.89
CA PRO A 449 13.11 -6.93 14.80
C PRO A 449 11.99 -6.09 15.41
N GLY A 450 10.87 -5.95 14.69
CA GLY A 450 9.73 -5.14 15.12
C GLY A 450 9.87 -3.63 14.92
N CYS A 451 10.96 -3.16 14.29
CA CYS A 451 11.10 -1.74 13.94
C CYS A 451 10.13 -1.36 12.79
N PRO A 452 9.33 -0.29 12.93
CA PRO A 452 8.44 0.20 11.87
C PRO A 452 9.17 0.50 10.55
N LEU A 453 10.40 1.03 10.61
CA LEU A 453 11.19 1.34 9.43
C LEU A 453 11.57 0.09 8.62
N LEU A 454 11.78 -1.03 9.30
CA LEU A 454 12.13 -2.29 8.64
C LEU A 454 10.94 -2.85 7.87
N ASP A 455 9.73 -2.77 8.45
CA ASP A 455 8.50 -3.16 7.77
C ASP A 455 8.22 -2.31 6.53
N VAL A 456 8.41 -0.98 6.63
CA VAL A 456 8.35 -0.07 5.48
C VAL A 456 9.39 -0.45 4.41
N LEU A 457 10.64 -0.69 4.81
CA LEU A 457 11.71 -1.07 3.89
C LEU A 457 11.42 -2.38 3.15
N MET A 458 10.91 -3.40 3.85
CA MET A 458 10.54 -4.68 3.24
C MET A 458 9.44 -4.51 2.20
N LYS A 459 8.40 -3.72 2.49
CA LYS A 459 7.31 -3.44 1.55
C LYS A 459 7.79 -2.58 0.36
N LEU A 460 8.73 -1.65 0.56
CA LEU A 460 9.38 -0.91 -0.52
C LEU A 460 10.19 -1.83 -1.43
N LEU A 461 10.98 -2.75 -0.87
CA LEU A 461 11.77 -3.70 -1.64
C LEU A 461 10.90 -4.68 -2.41
N TRP A 462 9.83 -5.17 -1.79
CA TRP A 462 8.84 -5.98 -2.51
C TRP A 462 8.20 -5.19 -3.66
N SER A 463 7.91 -3.90 -3.45
CA SER A 463 7.43 -3.02 -4.53
C SER A 463 8.47 -2.88 -5.64
N ALA A 464 9.75 -2.77 -5.29
CA ALA A 464 10.86 -2.71 -6.24
C ALA A 464 10.97 -3.98 -7.09
N VAL A 465 10.82 -5.17 -6.49
CA VAL A 465 10.73 -6.46 -7.22
C VAL A 465 9.62 -6.39 -8.25
N GLN A 466 8.41 -5.99 -7.82
CA GLN A 466 7.25 -5.89 -8.70
C GLN A 466 7.45 -4.88 -9.83
N LEU A 467 8.14 -3.77 -9.59
CA LEU A 467 8.40 -2.75 -10.60
C LEU A 467 9.57 -3.10 -11.54
N ALA A 468 10.47 -3.99 -11.12
CA ALA A 468 11.60 -4.45 -11.91
C ALA A 468 11.23 -5.50 -12.97
N GLU A 469 10.06 -6.16 -12.85
CA GLU A 469 9.57 -7.16 -13.78
C GLU A 469 9.52 -6.62 -15.24
N PRO A 470 10.13 -7.32 -16.22
CA PRO A 470 10.32 -6.82 -17.59
C PRO A 470 9.02 -6.62 -18.38
N GLU A 471 7.92 -7.27 -17.97
CA GLU A 471 6.60 -7.13 -18.61
C GLU A 471 5.95 -5.77 -18.34
N LYS A 472 6.40 -5.06 -17.29
CA LYS A 472 5.87 -3.75 -16.93
C LYS A 472 6.73 -2.69 -17.59
N SER A 473 6.13 -1.94 -18.51
CA SER A 473 6.76 -0.86 -19.30
C SER A 473 7.20 0.31 -18.39
N THR A 474 8.25 0.11 -17.61
CA THR A 474 8.91 1.16 -16.82
C THR A 474 9.97 1.84 -17.68
N ASP A 475 10.09 3.15 -17.54
CA ASP A 475 11.15 3.93 -18.18
C ASP A 475 12.53 3.40 -17.73
N GLN A 476 13.44 3.23 -18.68
CA GLN A 476 14.81 2.79 -18.44
C GLN A 476 15.53 3.69 -17.42
N SER A 477 15.22 5.00 -17.42
CA SER A 477 15.77 5.95 -16.45
C SER A 477 15.38 5.61 -15.00
N LEU A 478 14.14 5.15 -14.79
CA LEU A 478 13.62 4.78 -13.48
C LEU A 478 14.19 3.45 -13.01
N ARG A 479 14.34 2.46 -13.92
CA ARG A 479 15.00 1.19 -13.60
C ARG A 479 16.46 1.42 -13.19
N LEU A 480 17.15 2.34 -13.87
CA LEU A 480 18.52 2.77 -13.53
C LEU A 480 18.60 3.40 -12.13
N ASP A 481 17.69 4.32 -11.81
CA ASP A 481 17.68 4.98 -10.51
C ASP A 481 17.33 4.02 -9.37
N LEU A 482 16.35 3.14 -9.61
CA LEU A 482 15.99 2.08 -8.67
C LEU A 482 17.19 1.15 -8.40
N CYS A 483 17.87 0.68 -9.44
CA CYS A 483 19.06 -0.16 -9.32
C CYS A 483 20.18 0.54 -8.51
N THR A 484 20.38 1.84 -8.76
CA THR A 484 21.35 2.68 -8.04
C THR A 484 21.04 2.76 -6.54
N SER A 485 19.76 2.96 -6.20
CA SER A 485 19.28 2.98 -4.81
C SER A 485 19.47 1.63 -4.12
N LEU A 486 19.15 0.53 -4.81
CA LEU A 486 19.29 -0.85 -4.31
C LEU A 486 20.75 -1.23 -4.05
N LEU A 487 21.64 -0.91 -4.99
CA LEU A 487 23.09 -1.12 -4.86
C LEU A 487 23.66 -0.37 -3.65
N SER A 488 23.27 0.90 -3.49
CA SER A 488 23.70 1.73 -2.37
C SER A 488 23.17 1.20 -1.04
N LEU A 489 21.90 0.79 -1.00
CA LEU A 489 21.25 0.20 0.16
C LEU A 489 21.93 -1.10 0.60
N PHE A 490 22.26 -1.99 -0.33
CA PHE A 490 22.94 -3.26 -0.04
C PHE A 490 24.25 -3.03 0.75
N ILE A 491 25.04 -2.04 0.31
CA ILE A 491 26.31 -1.69 0.95
C ILE A 491 26.07 -1.04 2.31
N LEU A 492 25.12 -0.11 2.40
CA LEU A 492 24.86 0.64 3.64
C LEU A 492 24.25 -0.20 4.76
N LEU A 493 23.51 -1.26 4.42
CA LEU A 493 23.04 -2.24 5.41
C LEU A 493 24.22 -2.95 6.10
N GLY A 494 25.40 -2.94 5.46
CA GLY A 494 26.63 -3.45 6.03
C GLY A 494 26.56 -4.95 6.28
N ASN A 495 27.39 -5.40 7.20
CA ASN A 495 27.69 -6.81 7.47
C ASN A 495 26.97 -7.34 8.73
N ALA A 496 25.78 -6.81 9.00
CA ALA A 496 25.07 -7.09 10.24
C ALA A 496 24.48 -8.51 10.24
N SER A 497 24.76 -9.26 11.30
CA SER A 497 24.44 -10.68 11.49
C SER A 497 22.97 -10.98 11.83
N ILE A 498 22.06 -10.03 11.57
CA ILE A 498 20.64 -10.19 11.89
C ILE A 498 19.96 -10.90 10.71
N GLU A 499 19.26 -12.00 10.96
CA GLU A 499 18.56 -12.79 9.92
C GLU A 499 17.69 -11.91 9.01
N ILE A 500 17.04 -10.89 9.57
CA ILE A 500 16.18 -9.98 8.80
C ILE A 500 16.98 -9.12 7.81
N HIS A 501 18.24 -8.77 8.11
CA HIS A 501 19.08 -8.05 7.13
C HIS A 501 19.48 -8.95 5.97
N ALA A 502 19.56 -10.27 6.19
CA ALA A 502 19.77 -11.23 5.10
C ALA A 502 18.56 -11.28 4.16
N GLU A 503 17.34 -11.29 4.69
CA GLU A 503 16.10 -11.27 3.90
C GLU A 503 15.97 -10.00 3.03
N VAL A 504 16.30 -8.83 3.62
CA VAL A 504 16.36 -7.55 2.91
C VAL A 504 17.36 -7.63 1.75
N LYS A 505 18.56 -8.19 2.00
CA LYS A 505 19.60 -8.35 0.96
C LYS A 505 19.24 -9.36 -0.11
N ASP A 506 18.59 -10.46 0.26
CA ASP A 506 18.07 -11.46 -0.68
C ASP A 506 17.05 -10.81 -1.62
N THR A 507 16.13 -10.00 -1.09
CA THR A 507 15.14 -9.27 -1.90
C THR A 507 15.80 -8.24 -2.84
N ILE A 508 16.86 -7.57 -2.39
CA ILE A 508 17.65 -6.66 -3.24
C ILE A 508 18.30 -7.43 -4.40
N ILE A 509 18.95 -8.56 -4.11
CA ILE A 509 19.59 -9.41 -5.12
C ILE A 509 18.53 -9.93 -6.11
N GLU A 510 17.40 -10.44 -5.62
CA GLU A 510 16.29 -10.88 -6.45
C GLU A 510 15.84 -9.77 -7.41
N THR A 511 15.61 -8.57 -6.89
CA THR A 511 15.23 -7.40 -7.70
C THR A 511 16.26 -7.11 -8.79
N MET A 512 17.55 -7.17 -8.45
CA MET A 512 18.63 -6.94 -9.42
C MET A 512 18.71 -8.05 -10.48
N THR A 513 18.44 -9.31 -10.14
CA THR A 513 18.44 -10.41 -11.11
C THR A 513 17.31 -10.32 -12.14
N LEU A 514 16.25 -9.57 -11.85
CA LEU A 514 15.16 -9.27 -12.79
C LEU A 514 15.50 -8.11 -13.75
N MET A 515 16.59 -7.36 -13.50
CA MET A 515 17.01 -6.23 -14.33
C MET A 515 17.95 -6.68 -15.46
N GLU A 516 17.93 -5.92 -16.55
CA GLU A 516 18.83 -6.15 -17.69
C GLU A 516 20.30 -5.85 -17.31
N PRO A 517 21.27 -6.65 -17.80
CA PRO A 517 22.70 -6.45 -17.54
C PRO A 517 23.18 -5.03 -17.83
N GLU A 518 22.69 -4.42 -18.91
CA GLU A 518 23.01 -3.06 -19.31
C GLU A 518 22.58 -2.03 -18.25
N THR A 519 21.40 -2.22 -17.65
CA THR A 519 20.87 -1.34 -16.61
C THR A 519 21.74 -1.41 -15.35
N ILE A 520 22.16 -2.61 -14.95
CA ILE A 520 23.04 -2.82 -13.80
C ILE A 520 24.42 -2.20 -14.06
N SER A 521 24.95 -2.36 -15.28
CA SER A 521 26.22 -1.77 -15.69
C SER A 521 26.17 -0.24 -15.63
N MET A 522 25.11 0.38 -16.17
CA MET A 522 24.90 1.81 -16.10
C MET A 522 24.73 2.30 -14.65
N ALA A 523 24.03 1.55 -13.81
CA ALA A 523 23.83 1.87 -12.39
C ALA A 523 25.15 1.84 -11.62
N LEU A 524 25.97 0.82 -11.84
CA LEU A 524 27.28 0.70 -11.22
C LEU A 524 28.25 1.80 -11.67
N GLU A 525 28.24 2.19 -12.96
CA GLU A 525 29.00 3.37 -13.42
C GLU A 525 28.49 4.66 -12.77
N LYS A 526 27.16 4.83 -12.61
CA LYS A 526 26.59 5.98 -11.90
C LYS A 526 27.05 6.02 -10.44
N CYS A 527 26.95 4.90 -9.71
CA CYS A 527 27.43 4.78 -8.33
C CYS A 527 28.94 5.02 -8.20
N LYS A 528 29.74 4.58 -9.17
CA LYS A 528 31.20 4.76 -9.18
C LYS A 528 31.59 6.23 -9.38
N ASN A 529 30.83 6.96 -10.19
CA ASN A 529 31.04 8.37 -10.46
C ASN A 529 30.46 9.30 -9.36
N ASP A 530 29.62 8.76 -8.46
CA ASP A 530 29.05 9.49 -7.33
C ASP A 530 30.09 9.68 -6.20
N MET A 531 30.88 10.74 -6.34
CA MET A 531 31.97 11.12 -5.43
C MET A 531 31.59 11.14 -3.93
N PRO A 532 30.43 11.67 -3.47
CA PRO A 532 30.09 11.69 -2.05
C PRO A 532 29.83 10.30 -1.45
N PHE A 533 29.35 9.34 -2.24
CA PHE A 533 29.03 8.00 -1.71
C PHE A 533 30.26 7.09 -1.63
N HIS A 534 31.26 7.29 -2.50
CA HIS A 534 32.45 6.45 -2.62
C HIS A 534 32.14 4.95 -2.72
N PHE A 535 31.21 4.58 -3.63
CA PHE A 535 30.68 3.23 -3.79
C PHE A 535 31.74 2.13 -3.78
N ALA A 536 32.74 2.24 -4.67
CA ALA A 536 33.77 1.22 -4.83
C ALA A 536 34.60 1.02 -3.54
N LEU A 537 34.94 2.11 -2.84
CA LEU A 537 35.68 2.04 -1.59
C LEU A 537 34.86 1.40 -0.47
N LYS A 538 33.57 1.72 -0.38
CA LYS A 538 32.68 1.09 0.61
C LYS A 538 32.46 -0.39 0.31
N LEU A 539 32.26 -0.76 -0.95
CA LEU A 539 32.12 -2.16 -1.35
C LEU A 539 33.39 -2.96 -1.04
N ASP A 540 34.56 -2.43 -1.42
CA ASP A 540 35.84 -3.05 -1.08
C ASP A 540 36.05 -3.14 0.45
N GLY A 541 35.65 -2.11 1.20
CA GLY A 541 35.67 -2.10 2.66
C GLY A 541 34.80 -3.22 3.25
N CYS A 542 33.53 -3.31 2.82
CA CYS A 542 32.60 -4.34 3.27
C CYS A 542 33.14 -5.75 3.02
N ILE A 543 33.71 -6.01 1.84
CA ILE A 543 34.28 -7.32 1.51
C ILE A 543 35.56 -7.59 2.33
N LYS A 544 36.42 -6.59 2.55
CA LYS A 544 37.63 -6.75 3.39
C LYS A 544 37.27 -7.02 4.84
N ASP A 545 36.34 -6.27 5.41
CA ASP A 545 35.85 -6.43 6.78
C ASP A 545 35.19 -7.81 6.96
N PHE A 546 34.41 -8.25 5.97
CA PHE A 546 33.87 -9.60 5.94
C PHE A 546 34.97 -10.66 5.88
N THR A 547 35.94 -10.52 4.97
CA THR A 547 37.06 -11.45 4.77
C THR A 547 37.90 -11.60 6.03
N SER A 548 38.12 -10.50 6.76
CA SER A 548 38.81 -10.50 8.06
C SER A 548 38.07 -11.37 9.09
N ARG A 549 36.76 -11.15 9.26
CA ARG A 549 35.91 -11.96 10.15
C ARG A 549 35.86 -13.42 9.72
N LEU A 550 35.69 -13.67 8.42
CA LEU A 550 35.70 -15.03 7.87
C LEU A 550 37.01 -15.73 8.23
N SER A 551 38.16 -15.07 8.03
CA SER A 551 39.48 -15.64 8.32
C SER A 551 39.62 -15.98 9.81
N GLU A 552 39.08 -15.16 10.71
CA GLU A 552 39.05 -15.45 12.15
C GLU A 552 38.18 -16.68 12.47
N HIS A 553 37.00 -16.79 11.86
CA HIS A 553 36.12 -17.95 12.05
C HIS A 553 36.71 -19.25 11.46
N LEU A 554 37.39 -19.15 10.32
CA LEU A 554 38.13 -20.24 9.70
C LEU A 554 39.28 -20.71 10.61
N ALA A 555 40.04 -19.79 11.19
CA ALA A 555 41.10 -20.10 12.14
C ALA A 555 40.57 -20.78 13.42
N ASN A 556 39.38 -20.40 13.86
CA ASN A 556 38.69 -20.99 15.02
C ASN A 556 38.01 -22.35 14.73
N GLY A 557 38.08 -22.84 13.48
CA GLY A 557 37.63 -24.17 13.11
C GLY A 557 36.11 -24.38 13.06
N SER A 558 35.31 -23.31 13.19
CA SER A 558 33.85 -23.39 13.05
C SER A 558 33.27 -22.16 12.35
N VAL A 559 32.67 -22.39 11.19
CA VAL A 559 31.95 -21.36 10.43
C VAL A 559 30.46 -21.49 10.76
N SER A 560 29.88 -20.43 11.32
CA SER A 560 28.45 -20.39 11.65
C SER A 560 27.61 -20.30 10.38
N GLN A 561 26.34 -20.74 10.46
CA GLN A 561 25.38 -20.62 9.35
C GLN A 561 25.17 -19.16 8.91
N SER A 562 25.24 -18.21 9.85
CA SER A 562 25.13 -16.78 9.57
C SER A 562 26.25 -16.30 8.64
N ILE A 563 27.49 -16.75 8.86
CA ILE A 563 28.64 -16.38 8.02
C ILE A 563 28.52 -17.01 6.63
N LEU A 564 28.00 -18.23 6.52
CA LEU A 564 27.76 -18.87 5.22
C LEU A 564 26.67 -18.15 4.43
N SER A 565 25.59 -17.74 5.10
CA SER A 565 24.54 -16.93 4.49
C SER A 565 25.09 -15.57 4.03
N GLU A 566 25.88 -14.91 4.86
CA GLU A 566 26.51 -13.64 4.52
C GLU A 566 27.52 -13.77 3.37
N SER A 567 28.31 -14.86 3.35
CA SER A 567 29.21 -15.19 2.24
C SER A 567 28.41 -15.39 0.94
N ARG A 568 27.27 -16.10 1.02
CA ARG A 568 26.36 -16.33 -0.09
C ARG A 568 25.83 -15.01 -0.66
N MET A 569 25.42 -14.07 0.19
CA MET A 569 24.96 -12.75 -0.25
C MET A 569 26.04 -11.99 -1.02
N HIS A 570 27.27 -11.98 -0.52
CA HIS A 570 28.39 -11.32 -1.20
C HIS A 570 28.72 -12.00 -2.52
N LEU A 571 28.74 -13.34 -2.56
CA LEU A 571 28.94 -14.10 -3.79
C LEU A 571 27.86 -13.80 -4.83
N HIS A 572 26.59 -13.77 -4.44
CA HIS A 572 25.49 -13.41 -5.35
C HIS A 572 25.61 -11.98 -5.89
N LEU A 573 25.93 -11.00 -5.03
CA LEU A 573 26.17 -9.63 -5.50
C LEU A 573 27.35 -9.59 -6.50
N LEU A 574 28.45 -10.27 -6.21
CA LEU A 574 29.60 -10.35 -7.11
C LEU A 574 29.23 -10.99 -8.45
N THR A 575 28.44 -12.07 -8.43
CA THR A 575 27.91 -12.71 -9.63
C THR A 575 27.11 -11.72 -10.47
N VAL A 576 26.21 -10.95 -9.86
CA VAL A 576 25.41 -9.93 -10.55
C VAL A 576 26.29 -8.82 -11.14
N ILE A 577 27.30 -8.36 -10.40
CA ILE A 577 28.26 -7.37 -10.89
C ILE A 577 29.04 -7.91 -12.10
N TRP A 578 29.56 -9.14 -12.04
CA TRP A 578 30.29 -9.74 -13.15
C TRP A 578 29.40 -10.02 -14.36
N TYR A 579 28.17 -10.43 -14.13
CA TYR A 579 27.16 -10.63 -15.17
C TYR A 579 26.86 -9.35 -15.95
N SER A 580 26.86 -8.18 -15.28
CA SER A 580 26.68 -6.87 -15.95
C SER A 580 27.83 -6.47 -16.90
N GLY A 581 28.97 -7.17 -16.85
CA GLY A 581 30.12 -6.91 -17.72
C GLY A 581 30.92 -5.64 -17.39
N ILE A 582 30.59 -4.93 -16.30
CA ILE A 582 31.31 -3.71 -15.90
C ILE A 582 32.74 -4.01 -15.44
N LYS A 583 33.66 -3.09 -15.76
CA LYS A 583 35.09 -3.23 -15.46
C LYS A 583 35.51 -2.30 -14.32
N GLY A 584 36.29 -2.84 -13.39
CA GLY A 584 37.01 -2.05 -12.39
C GLY A 584 36.15 -1.52 -11.23
N CYS A 585 35.03 -2.17 -10.90
CA CYS A 585 34.25 -1.84 -9.69
C CYS A 585 34.92 -2.31 -8.39
N LEU A 586 35.80 -3.30 -8.45
CA LEU A 586 36.43 -3.93 -7.30
C LEU A 586 37.93 -4.05 -7.48
N HIS A 587 38.68 -3.83 -6.41
CA HIS A 587 40.10 -4.13 -6.41
C HIS A 587 40.32 -5.64 -6.51
N ARG A 588 41.16 -6.04 -7.46
CA ARG A 588 41.59 -7.44 -7.67
C ARG A 588 41.97 -8.13 -6.37
N GLN A 589 42.81 -7.48 -5.56
CA GLN A 589 43.29 -8.06 -4.30
C GLN A 589 42.15 -8.36 -3.33
N THR A 590 41.10 -7.54 -3.31
CA THR A 590 39.93 -7.75 -2.46
C THR A 590 39.20 -9.03 -2.87
N VAL A 591 38.89 -9.18 -4.17
CA VAL A 591 38.20 -10.37 -4.72
C VAL A 591 39.03 -11.63 -4.46
N THR A 592 40.33 -11.58 -4.74
CA THR A 592 41.24 -12.71 -4.55
C THR A 592 41.35 -13.12 -3.08
N ASN A 593 41.48 -12.15 -2.16
CA ASN A 593 41.54 -12.41 -0.71
C ASN A 593 40.21 -12.94 -0.16
N PHE A 594 39.09 -12.62 -0.79
CA PHE A 594 37.77 -13.11 -0.40
C PHE A 594 37.52 -14.54 -0.90
N LEU A 595 37.80 -14.81 -2.17
CA LEU A 595 37.49 -16.11 -2.79
C LEU A 595 38.43 -17.23 -2.38
N ALA A 596 39.74 -16.98 -2.24
CA ALA A 596 40.70 -18.05 -1.95
C ALA A 596 40.41 -18.76 -0.61
N PRO A 597 40.19 -18.06 0.52
CA PRO A 597 39.84 -18.72 1.79
C PRO A 597 38.51 -19.49 1.72
N LEU A 598 37.54 -19.01 0.93
CA LEU A 598 36.25 -19.69 0.75
C LEU A 598 36.42 -21.00 -0.03
N VAL A 599 37.25 -21.00 -1.08
CA VAL A 599 37.59 -22.21 -1.82
C VAL A 599 38.35 -23.19 -0.93
N ASP A 600 39.42 -22.74 -0.28
CA ASP A 600 40.23 -23.57 0.62
C ASP A 600 39.38 -24.20 1.72
N TRP A 601 38.48 -23.41 2.31
CA TRP A 601 37.53 -23.91 3.30
C TRP A 601 36.60 -24.97 2.72
N SER A 602 35.99 -24.71 1.55
CA SER A 602 35.07 -25.66 0.91
C SER A 602 35.72 -27.01 0.60
N LEU A 603 37.01 -27.01 0.24
CA LEU A 603 37.80 -28.21 -0.02
C LEU A 603 38.14 -28.99 1.25
N CYS A 604 38.21 -28.32 2.41
CA CYS A 604 38.53 -28.94 3.69
C CYS A 604 37.30 -29.50 4.45
N GLN A 605 36.07 -29.20 4.02
CA GLN A 605 34.85 -29.58 4.75
C GLN A 605 34.23 -30.90 4.27
N ASN A 606 33.59 -31.61 5.21
CA ASN A 606 32.76 -32.77 4.88
C ASN A 606 31.37 -32.32 4.37
N ILE A 607 30.95 -32.82 3.20
CA ILE A 607 29.81 -32.37 2.35
C ILE A 607 28.40 -32.58 2.99
N HIS A 608 28.31 -32.96 4.26
CA HIS A 608 27.08 -33.43 4.88
C HIS A 608 26.10 -32.33 5.36
N TYR A 609 26.52 -31.06 5.42
CA TYR A 609 25.66 -29.96 5.87
C TYR A 609 24.83 -29.34 4.73
N SER A 610 23.54 -29.11 4.93
CA SER A 610 22.65 -28.47 3.93
C SER A 610 23.11 -27.06 3.57
N ALA A 611 23.46 -26.23 4.55
CA ALA A 611 23.96 -24.87 4.33
C ALA A 611 25.24 -24.84 3.47
N HIS A 612 26.09 -25.87 3.58
CA HIS A 612 27.28 -26.00 2.74
C HIS A 612 26.92 -26.26 1.26
N ARG A 613 25.79 -26.92 1.00
CA ARG A 613 25.35 -27.23 -0.38
C ARG A 613 24.92 -25.99 -1.14
N GLU A 614 24.08 -25.17 -0.52
CA GLU A 614 23.62 -23.91 -1.11
C GLU A 614 24.78 -22.93 -1.31
N PHE A 615 25.66 -22.85 -0.31
CA PHE A 615 26.89 -22.06 -0.41
C PHE A 615 27.77 -22.52 -1.59
N LEU A 616 28.00 -23.83 -1.74
CA LEU A 616 28.83 -24.36 -2.83
C LEU A 616 28.27 -24.04 -4.22
N ALA A 617 26.95 -24.16 -4.40
CA ALA A 617 26.31 -23.79 -5.67
C ALA A 617 26.52 -22.29 -5.98
N SER A 618 26.41 -21.44 -4.97
CA SER A 618 26.61 -19.99 -5.09
C SER A 618 28.06 -19.67 -5.45
N LEU A 619 29.03 -20.29 -4.76
CA LEU A 619 30.47 -20.15 -5.01
C LEU A 619 30.83 -20.56 -6.44
N LEU A 620 30.38 -21.73 -6.90
CA LEU A 620 30.67 -22.21 -8.25
C LEU A 620 30.08 -21.32 -9.33
N THR A 621 28.86 -20.82 -9.12
CA THR A 621 28.23 -19.88 -10.04
C THR A 621 29.03 -18.59 -10.14
N SER A 622 29.45 -18.03 -8.99
CA SER A 622 30.33 -16.87 -8.95
C SER A 622 31.65 -17.12 -9.68
N LEU A 623 32.31 -18.25 -9.43
CA LEU A 623 33.55 -18.62 -10.11
C LEU A 623 33.37 -18.79 -11.63
N ALA A 624 32.26 -19.39 -12.08
CA ALA A 624 31.95 -19.56 -13.49
C ALA A 624 31.87 -18.20 -14.21
N PHE A 625 31.14 -17.24 -13.63
CA PHE A 625 31.06 -15.89 -14.20
C PHE A 625 32.40 -15.14 -14.17
N LEU A 626 33.19 -15.33 -13.10
CA LEU A 626 34.55 -14.77 -13.04
C LEU A 626 35.46 -15.34 -14.13
N GLU A 627 35.40 -16.65 -14.41
CA GLU A 627 36.19 -17.25 -15.51
C GLU A 627 35.69 -16.78 -16.88
N SER A 628 34.38 -16.66 -17.07
CA SER A 628 33.79 -16.12 -18.31
C SER A 628 34.29 -14.69 -18.60
N THR A 629 34.34 -13.83 -17.59
CA THR A 629 34.87 -12.46 -17.72
C THR A 629 36.39 -12.41 -17.96
N ARG A 630 37.14 -13.42 -17.53
CA ARG A 630 38.58 -13.56 -17.85
C ARG A 630 38.84 -13.93 -19.30
N ALA A 631 38.07 -14.87 -19.85
CA ALA A 631 38.21 -15.31 -21.24
C ALA A 631 37.99 -14.17 -22.25
N GLY A 632 37.16 -13.17 -21.91
CA GLY A 632 36.87 -11.97 -22.72
C GLY A 632 37.96 -10.88 -22.79
N ALA A 633 39.23 -11.20 -22.49
CA ALA A 633 40.41 -10.33 -22.67
C ALA A 633 40.56 -9.10 -21.72
N SER A 634 39.85 -9.02 -20.59
CA SER A 634 39.95 -7.86 -19.68
C SER A 634 40.36 -8.15 -18.22
N VAL A 635 40.36 -9.41 -17.80
CA VAL A 635 40.71 -9.84 -16.42
C VAL A 635 41.86 -10.88 -16.42
N ALA A 636 42.63 -10.93 -17.53
CA ALA A 636 43.82 -11.79 -17.68
C ALA A 636 44.86 -11.61 -16.56
N ASP A 637 44.82 -10.42 -15.96
CA ASP A 637 45.20 -10.06 -14.60
C ASP A 637 45.38 -11.15 -13.54
N VAL A 638 44.24 -11.70 -13.11
CA VAL A 638 44.12 -12.44 -11.84
C VAL A 638 44.93 -13.73 -11.94
N SER A 639 45.84 -13.97 -10.99
CA SER A 639 46.49 -15.27 -10.85
C SER A 639 45.43 -16.22 -10.31
N LYS A 640 45.07 -17.24 -11.08
CA LYS A 640 44.17 -18.31 -10.61
C LYS A 640 44.78 -18.92 -9.34
N LEU A 641 44.03 -18.87 -8.24
CA LEU A 641 44.49 -19.34 -6.92
C LEU A 641 43.87 -20.67 -6.50
N TRP A 642 42.89 -21.17 -7.24
CA TRP A 642 42.20 -22.42 -6.94
C TRP A 642 42.47 -23.49 -7.98
N ASP A 643 42.33 -24.73 -7.54
CA ASP A 643 42.43 -25.93 -8.35
C ASP A 643 41.03 -26.36 -8.82
N ASP A 644 40.78 -26.24 -10.13
CA ASP A 644 39.50 -26.63 -10.74
C ASP A 644 39.23 -28.13 -10.56
N ASP A 645 40.28 -28.95 -10.63
CA ASP A 645 40.19 -30.40 -10.53
C ASP A 645 39.72 -30.82 -9.13
N ALA A 646 40.19 -30.11 -8.09
CA ALA A 646 39.72 -30.29 -6.72
C ALA A 646 38.27 -29.83 -6.55
N LEU A 647 37.89 -28.71 -7.16
CA LEU A 647 36.51 -28.18 -7.10
C LEU A 647 35.50 -29.08 -7.81
N TRP A 648 35.84 -29.64 -8.97
CA TRP A 648 35.00 -30.59 -9.68
C TRP A 648 34.75 -31.83 -8.81
N ARG A 649 35.81 -32.42 -8.25
CA ARG A 649 35.68 -33.58 -7.35
C ARG A 649 34.85 -33.29 -6.10
N LEU A 650 34.97 -32.09 -5.53
CA LEU A 650 34.16 -31.69 -4.37
C LEU A 650 32.66 -31.77 -4.67
N VAL A 651 32.23 -31.33 -5.86
CA VAL A 651 30.83 -31.42 -6.28
C VAL A 651 30.42 -32.85 -6.56
N LEU A 652 31.25 -33.58 -7.31
CA LEU A 652 30.99 -34.96 -7.73
C LEU A 652 30.93 -35.95 -6.57
N ALA A 653 31.61 -35.65 -5.45
CA ALA A 653 31.49 -36.43 -4.22
C ALA A 653 30.09 -36.38 -3.58
N SER A 654 29.19 -35.49 -4.03
CA SER A 654 27.79 -35.45 -3.61
C SER A 654 26.98 -36.60 -4.21
N ARG A 655 26.71 -37.65 -3.41
CA ARG A 655 25.92 -38.82 -3.84
C ARG A 655 24.45 -38.54 -4.21
N LYS A 656 23.90 -37.37 -3.85
CA LYS A 656 22.51 -37.00 -4.17
C LYS A 656 22.49 -35.98 -5.31
N PRO A 657 21.72 -36.23 -6.39
CA PRO A 657 21.49 -35.24 -7.44
C PRO A 657 20.71 -34.07 -6.84
N ASP A 658 21.21 -32.87 -7.05
CA ASP A 658 20.69 -31.61 -6.53
C ASP A 658 20.72 -30.62 -7.69
N LEU A 659 19.56 -30.09 -8.09
CA LEU A 659 19.42 -29.24 -9.28
C LEU A 659 20.27 -27.97 -9.19
N SER A 660 20.39 -27.38 -7.99
CA SER A 660 21.20 -26.18 -7.78
C SER A 660 22.68 -26.47 -7.99
N LYS A 661 23.16 -27.62 -7.52
CA LYS A 661 24.55 -28.05 -7.74
C LYS A 661 24.81 -28.44 -9.19
N ALA A 662 23.87 -29.15 -9.82
CA ALA A 662 24.00 -29.55 -11.21
C ALA A 662 24.04 -28.35 -12.14
N SER A 663 23.19 -27.34 -11.87
CA SER A 663 23.23 -26.05 -12.57
C SER A 663 24.58 -25.35 -12.39
N ALA A 664 25.02 -25.17 -11.14
CA ALA A 664 26.26 -24.48 -10.84
C ALA A 664 27.49 -25.19 -11.42
N LEU A 665 27.53 -26.53 -11.36
CA LEU A 665 28.56 -27.34 -12.00
C LEU A 665 28.51 -27.20 -13.52
N ALA A 666 27.32 -27.27 -14.13
CA ALA A 666 27.17 -27.14 -15.58
C ALA A 666 27.68 -25.78 -16.08
N HIS A 667 27.36 -24.69 -15.37
CA HIS A 667 27.89 -23.37 -15.67
C HIS A 667 29.41 -23.32 -15.51
N TYR A 668 29.95 -23.84 -14.41
CA TYR A 668 31.40 -23.82 -14.16
C TYR A 668 32.18 -24.67 -15.17
N VAL A 669 31.70 -25.87 -15.48
CA VAL A 669 32.27 -26.78 -16.50
C VAL A 669 32.27 -26.12 -17.87
N SER A 670 31.17 -25.45 -18.24
CA SER A 670 31.06 -24.77 -19.54
C SER A 670 32.15 -23.72 -19.76
N GLU A 671 32.61 -23.07 -18.70
CA GLU A 671 33.63 -22.03 -18.77
C GLU A 671 35.06 -22.56 -18.52
N THR A 672 35.23 -23.68 -17.81
CA THR A 672 36.56 -24.21 -17.43
C THR A 672 37.05 -25.39 -18.27
N ALA A 673 36.15 -26.16 -18.90
CA ALA A 673 36.52 -27.38 -19.64
C ALA A 673 37.53 -27.12 -20.79
N ASN A 674 37.47 -25.94 -21.42
CA ASN A 674 38.37 -25.58 -22.52
C ASN A 674 39.78 -25.16 -22.02
N LEU A 675 39.98 -25.02 -20.72
CA LEU A 675 41.27 -24.60 -20.14
C LEU A 675 42.25 -25.76 -19.92
N GLU A 676 41.83 -27.00 -20.20
CA GLU A 676 42.62 -28.25 -20.02
C GLU A 676 43.21 -28.42 -18.61
N THR A 677 42.57 -27.83 -17.58
CA THR A 677 43.10 -27.85 -16.21
C THR A 677 42.67 -29.06 -15.37
N CYS A 678 41.70 -29.85 -15.83
CA CYS A 678 41.15 -31.00 -15.09
C CYS A 678 41.60 -32.34 -15.68
N ASP A 679 41.71 -33.38 -14.84
CA ASP A 679 42.05 -34.73 -15.30
C ASP A 679 40.90 -35.35 -16.12
N ARG A 680 41.22 -36.21 -17.09
CA ARG A 680 40.26 -36.91 -17.97
C ARG A 680 39.24 -37.72 -17.19
N LEU A 681 39.62 -38.25 -16.03
CA LEU A 681 38.69 -38.95 -15.14
C LEU A 681 37.59 -37.99 -14.64
N CYS A 682 37.93 -36.76 -14.24
CA CYS A 682 36.97 -35.76 -13.80
C CYS A 682 36.03 -35.32 -14.93
N PHE A 683 36.50 -35.30 -16.18
CA PHE A 683 35.63 -35.08 -17.35
C PHE A 683 34.57 -36.18 -17.50
N ALA A 684 34.97 -37.46 -17.38
CA ALA A 684 34.04 -38.57 -17.47
C ALA A 684 33.03 -38.59 -16.30
N GLU A 685 33.49 -38.34 -15.08
CA GLU A 685 32.62 -38.27 -13.91
C GLU A 685 31.63 -37.08 -13.98
N ALA A 686 32.08 -35.91 -14.45
CA ALA A 686 31.21 -34.75 -14.67
C ALA A 686 30.17 -35.02 -15.77
N TRP A 687 30.58 -35.68 -16.86
CA TRP A 687 29.67 -36.11 -17.92
C TRP A 687 28.59 -37.06 -17.38
N ASP A 688 29.00 -38.11 -16.66
CA ASP A 688 28.07 -39.09 -16.08
C ASP A 688 27.09 -38.43 -15.10
N PHE A 689 27.60 -37.59 -14.20
CA PHE A 689 26.76 -36.86 -13.24
C PHE A 689 25.73 -35.97 -13.93
N LEU A 690 26.15 -35.15 -14.89
CA LEU A 690 25.26 -34.23 -15.61
C LEU A 690 24.26 -34.96 -16.50
N ARG A 691 24.68 -36.06 -17.15
CA ARG A 691 23.79 -36.95 -17.91
C ARG A 691 22.73 -37.55 -17.00
N ASP A 692 23.13 -38.08 -15.85
CA ASP A 692 22.21 -38.74 -14.93
C ASP A 692 21.19 -37.74 -14.36
N VAL A 693 21.61 -36.51 -14.02
CA VAL A 693 20.68 -35.44 -13.63
C VAL A 693 19.72 -35.11 -14.78
N LEU A 694 20.21 -34.95 -16.02
CA LEU A 694 19.34 -34.71 -17.17
C LEU A 694 18.33 -35.84 -17.39
N LEU A 695 18.74 -37.10 -17.22
CA LEU A 695 17.85 -38.25 -17.31
C LEU A 695 16.78 -38.23 -16.20
N LEU A 696 17.13 -37.82 -14.97
CA LEU A 696 16.17 -37.61 -13.90
C LEU A 696 15.15 -36.51 -14.23
N ILE A 697 15.60 -35.43 -14.87
CA ILE A 697 14.70 -34.36 -15.37
C ILE A 697 13.76 -34.93 -16.44
N LEU A 698 14.30 -35.60 -17.46
CA LEU A 698 13.52 -36.15 -18.58
C LEU A 698 12.56 -37.28 -18.18
N THR A 699 12.83 -37.95 -17.06
CA THR A 699 11.96 -39.00 -16.51
C THR A 699 10.97 -38.48 -15.46
N ASN A 700 10.82 -37.15 -15.33
CA ASN A 700 9.91 -36.49 -14.39
C ASN A 700 10.13 -36.91 -12.93
N HIS A 701 11.40 -37.08 -12.54
CA HIS A 701 11.73 -37.42 -11.15
C HIS A 701 11.61 -36.21 -10.20
N PHE A 702 11.70 -35.00 -10.74
CA PHE A 702 11.45 -33.73 -10.05
C PHE A 702 9.98 -33.33 -10.25
N LEU A 703 9.26 -33.06 -9.15
CA LEU A 703 7.82 -32.78 -9.15
C LEU A 703 7.52 -31.45 -8.45
N GLY A 704 6.41 -30.79 -8.83
CA GLY A 704 5.96 -29.56 -8.17
C GLY A 704 6.87 -28.37 -8.50
N GLU A 705 7.33 -27.62 -7.49
CA GLU A 705 8.21 -26.45 -7.69
C GLU A 705 9.58 -26.83 -8.29
N GLU A 706 10.07 -28.05 -8.01
CA GLU A 706 11.33 -28.55 -8.57
C GLU A 706 11.24 -28.88 -10.06
N GLU A 707 10.04 -29.12 -10.61
CA GLU A 707 9.83 -29.39 -12.04
C GLU A 707 10.16 -28.15 -12.88
N LEU A 708 9.71 -26.97 -12.42
CA LEU A 708 10.02 -25.70 -13.10
C LEU A 708 11.52 -25.39 -13.05
N LEU A 709 12.17 -25.64 -11.91
CA LEU A 709 13.62 -25.49 -11.78
C LEU A 709 14.38 -26.48 -12.67
N ALA A 710 13.92 -27.73 -12.76
CA ALA A 710 14.51 -28.74 -13.62
C ALA A 710 14.49 -28.31 -15.10
N LEU A 711 13.36 -27.74 -15.55
CA LEU A 711 13.22 -27.24 -16.92
C LEU A 711 14.11 -26.02 -17.19
N THR A 712 14.30 -25.11 -16.22
CA THR A 712 15.17 -23.93 -16.39
C THR A 712 16.66 -24.27 -16.36
N VAL A 713 17.06 -25.32 -15.62
CA VAL A 713 18.46 -25.76 -15.51
C VAL A 713 18.89 -26.63 -16.71
N SER A 714 17.94 -27.30 -17.37
CA SER A 714 18.22 -28.24 -18.48
C SER A 714 19.10 -27.66 -19.60
N PRO A 715 18.88 -26.42 -20.10
CA PRO A 715 19.73 -25.84 -21.14
C PRO A 715 21.20 -25.69 -20.71
N SER A 716 21.45 -25.31 -19.46
CA SER A 716 22.82 -25.20 -18.92
C SER A 716 23.49 -26.57 -18.85
N ILE A 717 22.78 -27.60 -18.43
CA ILE A 717 23.28 -28.99 -18.42
C ILE A 717 23.60 -29.44 -19.86
N CYS A 718 22.69 -29.23 -20.81
CA CYS A 718 22.91 -29.60 -22.21
C CYS A 718 24.12 -28.87 -22.82
N ARG A 719 24.32 -27.59 -22.48
CA ARG A 719 25.50 -26.81 -22.91
C ARG A 719 26.78 -27.42 -22.34
N ALA A 720 26.81 -27.69 -21.03
CA ALA A 720 27.97 -28.27 -20.37
C ALA A 720 28.35 -29.64 -20.95
N LEU A 721 27.35 -30.51 -21.17
CA LEU A 721 27.52 -31.77 -21.86
C LEU A 721 28.12 -31.55 -23.26
N SER A 722 27.54 -30.65 -24.06
CA SER A 722 28.07 -30.37 -25.41
C SER A 722 29.53 -29.91 -25.40
N VAL A 723 29.93 -29.08 -24.42
CA VAL A 723 31.32 -28.64 -24.22
C VAL A 723 32.23 -29.80 -23.82
N LEU A 724 31.78 -30.69 -22.93
CA LEU A 724 32.54 -31.88 -22.53
C LEU A 724 32.77 -32.82 -23.74
N LEU A 725 31.75 -33.07 -24.56
CA LEU A 725 31.89 -33.88 -25.79
C LEU A 725 32.91 -33.30 -26.77
N ALA A 726 32.81 -31.99 -27.04
CA ALA A 726 33.71 -31.34 -27.99
C ALA A 726 35.18 -31.45 -27.59
N ASN A 727 35.48 -31.42 -26.28
CA ASN A 727 36.84 -31.56 -25.77
C ASN A 727 37.34 -33.02 -25.74
N ILE A 728 36.43 -33.99 -25.62
CA ILE A 728 36.77 -35.42 -25.73
C ILE A 728 37.23 -35.76 -27.16
N ASP A 729 36.55 -35.21 -28.17
CA ASP A 729 36.87 -35.42 -29.60
C ASP A 729 38.20 -34.77 -30.01
N ALA A 730 38.57 -33.65 -29.39
CA ALA A 730 39.83 -32.94 -29.67
C ALA A 730 41.08 -33.65 -29.12
N GLY A 731 40.94 -34.44 -28.05
CA GLY A 731 42.08 -35.04 -27.32
C GLY A 731 42.19 -36.58 -27.36
N THR A 732 41.16 -37.30 -27.81
CA THR A 732 41.11 -38.78 -27.71
C THR A 732 40.14 -39.43 -28.70
N GLY A 733 40.62 -39.76 -29.91
CA GLY A 733 39.91 -40.67 -30.81
C GLY A 733 39.80 -42.13 -30.31
N ASP A 734 40.45 -42.50 -29.20
CA ASP A 734 40.66 -43.91 -28.83
C ASP A 734 40.16 -44.37 -27.44
N LEU A 735 39.63 -43.50 -26.56
CA LEU A 735 39.23 -43.95 -25.20
C LEU A 735 37.72 -44.17 -24.98
N PHE A 736 36.82 -43.53 -25.73
CA PHE A 736 35.37 -43.62 -25.50
C PHE A 736 34.66 -44.76 -26.27
N ARG A 737 35.41 -45.70 -26.86
CA ARG A 737 34.83 -46.88 -27.53
C ARG A 737 34.50 -48.05 -26.61
N PHE A 738 34.67 -47.92 -25.29
CA PHE A 738 34.30 -48.97 -24.35
C PHE A 738 33.64 -48.39 -23.09
N THR A 739 32.35 -48.09 -23.20
CA THR A 739 31.34 -48.34 -22.16
C THR A 739 29.97 -48.46 -22.81
#